data_AF-A0A9E1YSZ6-F1
#
_entry.id   AF-A0A9E1YSZ6-F1
#
_cell.length_a   1.000
_cell.length_b   1.000
_cell.length_c   1.000
_cell.angle_alpha   90.00
_cell.angle_beta   90.00
_cell.angle_gamma   90.00
#
_symmetry.space_group_name_H-M   'P 1'
#
loop_
_entity.id
_entity.type
_entity.pdbx_description
1 polymer ?
#
loop_
_entity_poly.entity_id
_entity_poly.type
_entity_poly.pdbx_seq_one_letter_code
_entity_poly.pdbx_strand_id
1 'polypeptide(L)'
;HDAVVDPTDPAGRLATPSLGYLPDFLAAYPYPGDDTRGSDEPQLEARLMMPSQTYDHVYMPEHVDPATGQLLTSDQCLGCHDAGSTGLYFDMTAVDSATGSLVNLSPYATWGTSPMGLAGRDPIFFSQLASETQTFHADQVPLVENTCLGCHGFMGQRQYDIDQHAETGVCGSFSRELVSSVPWPSDAPEAANADYGALARDGISCMACHRMVLGEEDTAAAAKLAENACALERQELLNADMTGFGRTFTGSYLLGPSDEIYGPFENPVTTPMQNALDITPKHNSTIQEAELCGTCHTVHLPVLHNGETIAQVYEQLTYAEWAFSDYRSGTSPDGSLPHGAGGTPQTCQQCHMPSVNDDGSPTVSKIASIQEFSRSGETAFIAGPDAIDLSEREGFARHDLVGLNLFLLMMGQQFPDIMGIRTIDPMMLDLAIDPLEYTADQIIKQAANATATLKITDVAHNDGGLEATVTVENLIGHKFPSGVGFRRAFLTFEVLDDLGKVLWASGRTDGVGRLIDENDNPISGEIWWEEDCSSRIDGDARAHQPHFQVITAQNQTQIYQELVSTPGTGENPQCSHDAEPAGQLTTSFLSICTEVKDNRLLPHGYLPEDERIDIALALGANKEMAVDAGSTAVGDDPDYADGASKGTDSLIYRVPADALDGTPASVQVQLYSQATPPFYLQDRFCTAQGDDRDRLYFMTG
;
A
#
# COMPACT_ATOMS: atom_id res chain seq x y z
N HIS A 1 -26.09 2.08 18.50
CA HIS A 1 -27.10 2.24 17.43
C HIS A 1 -26.33 2.57 16.18
N ASP A 2 -26.31 1.64 15.24
CA ASP A 2 -25.64 1.76 13.94
C ASP A 2 -26.27 2.90 13.14
N ALA A 3 -25.45 3.87 12.77
CA ALA A 3 -25.77 4.87 11.78
C ALA A 3 -24.55 4.99 10.85
N VAL A 4 -24.43 4.01 9.96
CA VAL A 4 -23.97 4.30 8.60
C VAL A 4 -24.92 5.37 8.08
N VAL A 5 -24.39 6.55 7.75
CA VAL A 5 -25.19 7.62 7.16
C VAL A 5 -25.66 7.13 5.79
N ASP A 6 -26.97 6.92 5.68
CA ASP A 6 -27.63 6.48 4.45
C ASP A 6 -27.53 7.60 3.38
N PRO A 7 -26.89 7.34 2.22
CA PRO A 7 -26.60 8.30 1.16
C PRO A 7 -27.78 8.47 0.19
N THR A 8 -28.96 8.86 0.68
CA THR A 8 -30.21 8.85 -0.11
C THR A 8 -30.33 9.90 -1.25
N ASP A 9 -29.26 10.31 -1.94
CA ASP A 9 -29.32 11.06 -3.21
C ASP A 9 -28.71 10.24 -4.37
N PRO A 10 -29.53 9.74 -5.32
CA PRO A 10 -29.15 8.66 -6.22
C PRO A 10 -28.43 9.16 -7.47
N ALA A 11 -27.09 9.14 -7.45
CA ALA A 11 -26.24 8.78 -8.59
C ALA A 11 -24.76 8.56 -8.17
N GLY A 12 -24.47 7.40 -7.58
CA GLY A 12 -23.22 6.64 -7.83
C GLY A 12 -21.87 7.33 -7.60
N ARG A 13 -21.75 8.25 -6.64
CA ARG A 13 -20.46 8.66 -6.08
C ARG A 13 -20.63 8.77 -4.57
N LEU A 14 -19.73 8.19 -3.77
CA LEU A 14 -19.77 8.38 -2.32
C LEU A 14 -19.60 9.87 -1.92
N ALA A 15 -19.19 10.74 -2.84
CA ALA A 15 -19.45 12.18 -2.80
C ALA A 15 -19.26 12.83 -4.19
N THR A 16 -20.02 13.89 -4.50
CA THR A 16 -19.58 14.89 -5.51
C THR A 16 -18.42 15.68 -4.88
N PRO A 17 -17.28 15.89 -5.56
CA PRO A 17 -16.19 16.66 -5.00
C PRO A 17 -16.66 18.06 -4.61
N SER A 18 -16.29 18.52 -3.40
CA SER A 18 -16.32 19.95 -3.10
C SER A 18 -15.24 20.61 -3.94
N LEU A 19 -15.61 21.60 -4.75
CA LEU A 19 -14.63 22.38 -5.52
C LEU A 19 -14.04 23.55 -4.74
N GLY A 20 -14.46 23.72 -3.48
CA GLY A 20 -13.92 24.73 -2.57
C GLY A 20 -13.29 24.08 -1.34
N TYR A 21 -12.25 24.73 -0.83
CA TYR A 21 -11.53 24.28 0.35
C TYR A 21 -12.38 24.37 1.62
N LEU A 22 -12.21 23.39 2.51
CA LEU A 22 -12.76 23.43 3.86
C LEU A 22 -12.05 24.54 4.67
N PRO A 23 -12.79 25.37 5.44
CA PRO A 23 -12.17 26.42 6.26
C PRO A 23 -11.12 25.89 7.25
N ASP A 24 -11.42 24.74 7.87
CA ASP A 24 -10.51 24.08 8.82
C ASP A 24 -9.24 23.56 8.12
N PHE A 25 -9.34 23.17 6.84
CA PHE A 25 -8.19 22.79 6.03
C PHE A 25 -7.25 23.97 5.79
N LEU A 26 -7.76 25.10 5.31
CA LEU A 26 -6.94 26.29 5.07
C LEU A 26 -6.33 26.86 6.36
N ALA A 27 -7.04 26.73 7.48
CA ALA A 27 -6.51 27.13 8.78
C ALA A 27 -5.40 26.20 9.26
N ALA A 28 -5.49 24.89 8.98
CA ALA A 28 -4.47 23.92 9.35
C ALA A 28 -3.24 23.94 8.43
N TYR A 29 -3.47 24.21 7.14
CA TYR A 29 -2.45 24.19 6.09
C TYR A 29 -2.54 25.46 5.24
N PRO A 30 -2.02 26.59 5.72
CA PRO A 30 -1.86 27.76 4.87
C PRO A 30 -1.03 27.39 3.64
N TYR A 31 -1.50 27.77 2.45
CA TYR A 31 -0.76 27.45 1.24
C TYR A 31 0.57 28.23 1.21
N PRO A 32 1.73 27.55 1.15
CA PRO A 32 3.02 28.22 1.25
C PRO A 32 3.38 29.00 -0.02
N GLY A 33 2.69 28.74 -1.13
CA GLY A 33 3.06 29.25 -2.44
C GLY A 33 4.36 28.66 -2.98
N ASP A 34 4.78 29.15 -4.15
CA ASP A 34 6.16 29.02 -4.63
C ASP A 34 6.47 30.09 -5.69
N ASP A 35 7.75 30.25 -6.03
CA ASP A 35 8.24 31.25 -6.99
C ASP A 35 7.65 31.09 -8.41
N THR A 36 7.15 29.90 -8.75
CA THR A 36 6.62 29.55 -10.08
C THR A 36 5.10 29.65 -10.19
N ARG A 37 4.38 29.50 -9.07
CA ARG A 37 2.92 29.42 -9.00
C ARG A 37 2.26 30.56 -8.22
N GLY A 38 3.03 31.36 -7.49
CA GLY A 38 2.51 32.46 -6.68
C GLY A 38 2.00 31.98 -5.31
N SER A 39 1.24 32.84 -4.62
CA SER A 39 0.77 32.62 -3.24
C SER A 39 -0.70 32.19 -3.14
N ASP A 40 -1.40 32.04 -4.26
CA ASP A 40 -2.83 31.71 -4.26
C ASP A 40 -3.01 30.18 -4.30
N GLU A 41 -4.01 29.67 -3.57
CA GLU A 41 -4.30 28.24 -3.52
C GLU A 41 -4.63 27.68 -4.91
N PRO A 42 -4.13 26.48 -5.26
CA PRO A 42 -4.39 25.90 -6.56
C PRO A 42 -5.88 25.73 -6.81
N GLN A 43 -6.32 26.02 -8.03
CA GLN A 43 -7.69 25.80 -8.48
C GLN A 43 -7.72 24.61 -9.46
N LEU A 44 -8.91 24.11 -9.76
CA LEU A 44 -9.07 23.05 -10.76
C LEU A 44 -8.58 23.52 -12.13
N GLU A 45 -7.41 23.06 -12.53
CA GLU A 45 -6.70 23.46 -13.74
C GLU A 45 -6.12 22.24 -14.48
N ALA A 46 -5.91 22.38 -15.79
CA ALA A 46 -5.41 21.29 -16.63
C ALA A 46 -4.06 20.71 -16.17
N ARG A 47 -3.20 21.53 -15.57
CA ARG A 47 -1.88 21.09 -15.05
C ARG A 47 -1.98 20.10 -13.88
N LEU A 48 -3.10 20.12 -13.15
CA LEU A 48 -3.34 19.16 -12.07
C LEU A 48 -3.77 17.80 -12.62
N MET A 49 -4.16 17.69 -13.89
CA MET A 49 -4.61 16.42 -14.46
C MET A 49 -3.41 15.52 -14.75
N MET A 50 -3.46 14.29 -14.24
CA MET A 50 -2.57 13.22 -14.70
C MET A 50 -2.97 12.77 -16.11
N PRO A 51 -2.05 12.17 -16.89
CA PRO A 51 -2.40 11.62 -18.19
C PRO A 51 -3.60 10.68 -18.11
N SER A 52 -4.58 10.85 -18.99
CA SER A 52 -5.74 9.97 -19.05
C SER A 52 -5.33 8.53 -19.32
N GLN A 53 -5.94 7.57 -18.62
CA GLN A 53 -5.79 6.13 -18.86
C GLN A 53 -6.17 5.70 -20.29
N THR A 54 -6.83 6.56 -21.07
CA THR A 54 -7.07 6.33 -22.51
C THR A 54 -5.77 6.38 -23.34
N TYR A 55 -4.65 6.75 -22.73
CA TYR A 55 -3.32 6.67 -23.33
C TYR A 55 -2.52 5.47 -22.80
N ASP A 56 -3.07 4.67 -21.89
CA ASP A 56 -2.35 3.57 -21.25
C ASP A 56 -2.58 2.27 -22.02
N HIS A 57 -1.99 2.22 -23.22
CA HIS A 57 -2.21 1.12 -24.17
C HIS A 57 -0.87 0.66 -24.77
N VAL A 58 -0.30 -0.39 -24.20
CA VAL A 58 0.86 -1.10 -24.78
C VAL A 58 0.42 -2.50 -25.19
N TYR A 59 0.34 -2.69 -26.50
CA TYR A 59 -0.13 -3.91 -27.13
C TYR A 59 1.02 -4.85 -27.46
N MET A 60 0.70 -6.14 -27.59
CA MET A 60 1.69 -7.13 -27.98
C MET A 60 2.14 -6.89 -29.43
N PRO A 61 3.46 -6.81 -29.72
CA PRO A 61 3.94 -6.75 -31.09
C PRO A 61 3.63 -8.05 -31.84
N GLU A 62 3.65 -7.99 -33.17
CA GLU A 62 3.39 -9.16 -34.03
C GLU A 62 4.36 -10.34 -33.75
N HIS A 63 5.58 -10.02 -33.30
CA HIS A 63 6.59 -10.99 -32.88
C HIS A 63 7.32 -10.46 -31.65
N VAL A 64 7.44 -11.29 -30.62
CA VAL A 64 8.21 -10.96 -29.43
C VAL A 64 9.69 -11.16 -29.72
N ASP A 65 10.51 -10.13 -29.55
CA ASP A 65 11.96 -10.28 -29.50
C ASP A 65 12.37 -10.56 -28.04
N PRO A 66 12.92 -11.75 -27.72
CA PRO A 66 13.42 -12.04 -26.38
C PRO A 66 14.54 -11.09 -25.93
N ALA A 67 15.16 -10.34 -26.85
CA ALA A 67 16.15 -9.31 -26.52
C ALA A 67 15.53 -8.01 -26.00
N THR A 68 14.28 -7.69 -26.37
CA THR A 68 13.58 -6.48 -25.93
C THR A 68 12.58 -6.76 -24.81
N GLY A 69 12.34 -8.03 -24.44
CA GLY A 69 11.54 -8.45 -23.29
C GLY A 69 10.24 -7.66 -23.10
N GLN A 70 9.14 -8.08 -23.72
CA GLN A 70 7.92 -7.26 -23.76
C GLN A 70 7.06 -7.36 -22.47
N LEU A 71 6.66 -6.20 -21.95
CA LEU A 71 5.58 -6.00 -20.99
C LEU A 71 4.39 -5.29 -21.66
N LEU A 72 3.18 -5.55 -21.16
CA LEU A 72 1.90 -5.09 -21.71
C LEU A 72 1.05 -4.50 -20.60
N THR A 73 0.18 -3.56 -20.98
CA THR A 73 -0.82 -3.00 -20.06
C THR A 73 -2.00 -3.95 -19.86
N SER A 74 -2.67 -3.80 -18.72
CA SER A 74 -3.79 -4.64 -18.26
C SER A 74 -4.96 -4.69 -19.25
N ASP A 75 -5.14 -3.66 -20.07
CA ASP A 75 -6.20 -3.57 -21.08
C ASP A 75 -6.08 -4.64 -22.18
N GLN A 76 -4.88 -5.18 -22.39
CA GLN A 76 -4.67 -6.34 -23.27
C GLN A 76 -5.26 -7.63 -22.68
N CYS A 77 -5.41 -7.69 -21.35
CA CYS A 77 -6.05 -8.80 -20.64
C CYS A 77 -7.57 -8.60 -20.50
N LEU A 78 -8.06 -7.35 -20.50
CA LEU A 78 -9.46 -6.98 -20.27
C LEU A 78 -10.45 -7.77 -21.15
N GLY A 79 -10.12 -8.02 -22.42
CA GLY A 79 -11.02 -8.71 -23.34
C GLY A 79 -11.34 -10.17 -22.96
N CYS A 80 -10.56 -10.79 -22.08
CA CYS A 80 -10.80 -12.14 -21.58
C CYS A 80 -10.93 -12.21 -20.05
N HIS A 81 -10.25 -11.32 -19.32
CA HIS A 81 -10.21 -11.30 -17.86
C HIS A 81 -11.14 -10.24 -17.27
N ASP A 82 -12.23 -9.94 -17.97
CA ASP A 82 -13.38 -9.20 -17.48
C ASP A 82 -14.65 -10.07 -17.50
N ALA A 83 -15.62 -9.76 -16.65
CA ALA A 83 -16.89 -10.47 -16.58
C ALA A 83 -17.77 -10.30 -17.82
N GLY A 84 -17.84 -9.10 -18.40
CA GLY A 84 -18.81 -8.72 -19.44
C GLY A 84 -18.31 -8.85 -20.88
N SER A 85 -17.06 -9.28 -21.09
CA SER A 85 -16.38 -9.21 -22.39
C SER A 85 -17.11 -9.89 -23.55
N THR A 86 -17.87 -10.94 -23.30
CA THR A 86 -18.64 -11.66 -24.33
C THR A 86 -19.98 -11.00 -24.67
N GLY A 87 -20.49 -10.12 -23.81
CA GLY A 87 -21.83 -9.54 -23.89
C GLY A 87 -22.99 -10.53 -23.77
N LEU A 88 -22.71 -11.81 -23.49
CA LEU A 88 -23.69 -12.91 -23.46
C LEU A 88 -23.61 -13.71 -22.18
N TYR A 89 -22.40 -13.90 -21.65
CA TYR A 89 -22.11 -14.61 -20.42
C TYR A 89 -21.35 -13.68 -19.48
N PHE A 90 -21.73 -13.74 -18.21
CA PHE A 90 -21.15 -12.94 -17.14
C PHE A 90 -20.44 -13.86 -16.16
N ASP A 91 -19.46 -14.62 -16.67
CA ASP A 91 -18.56 -15.39 -15.81
C ASP A 91 -17.81 -14.41 -14.87
N MET A 92 -17.26 -14.90 -13.75
CA MET A 92 -16.60 -14.04 -12.76
C MET A 92 -17.52 -12.94 -12.17
N THR A 93 -18.83 -13.21 -12.06
CA THR A 93 -19.76 -12.34 -11.34
C THR A 93 -20.39 -13.02 -10.13
N ALA A 94 -20.82 -12.19 -9.18
CA ALA A 94 -21.73 -12.59 -8.11
C ALA A 94 -22.94 -11.64 -8.08
N VAL A 95 -23.99 -12.02 -7.36
CA VAL A 95 -25.12 -11.12 -7.09
C VAL A 95 -24.92 -10.52 -5.70
N ASP A 96 -24.89 -9.20 -5.62
CA ASP A 96 -24.89 -8.52 -4.33
C ASP A 96 -26.22 -8.74 -3.62
N SER A 97 -26.16 -9.23 -2.39
CA SER A 97 -27.36 -9.64 -1.65
C SER A 97 -28.21 -8.46 -1.16
N ALA A 98 -27.62 -7.26 -1.02
CA ALA A 98 -28.31 -6.07 -0.52
C ALA A 98 -29.06 -5.34 -1.65
N THR A 99 -28.42 -5.19 -2.80
CA THR A 99 -28.93 -4.42 -3.95
C THR A 99 -29.57 -5.29 -5.03
N GLY A 100 -29.17 -6.56 -5.13
CA GLY A 100 -29.54 -7.46 -6.22
C GLY A 100 -28.79 -7.19 -7.54
N SER A 101 -27.86 -6.23 -7.57
CA SER A 101 -27.00 -5.93 -8.70
C SER A 101 -25.91 -6.99 -8.89
N LEU A 102 -25.32 -7.08 -10.09
CA LEU A 102 -24.12 -7.89 -10.26
C LEU A 102 -22.92 -7.22 -9.59
N VAL A 103 -21.95 -8.03 -9.20
CA VAL A 103 -20.61 -7.60 -8.79
C VAL A 103 -19.63 -8.18 -9.79
N ASN A 104 -18.78 -7.34 -10.38
CA ASN A 104 -17.70 -7.80 -11.24
C ASN A 104 -16.53 -8.27 -10.37
N LEU A 105 -16.35 -9.59 -10.27
CA LEU A 105 -15.27 -10.23 -9.51
C LEU A 105 -14.08 -10.61 -10.41
N SER A 106 -14.07 -10.16 -11.66
CA SER A 106 -12.98 -10.46 -12.58
C SER A 106 -11.65 -9.88 -12.07
N PRO A 107 -10.51 -10.48 -12.46
CA PRO A 107 -9.21 -9.98 -12.05
C PRO A 107 -9.02 -8.52 -12.47
N TYR A 108 -9.43 -8.16 -13.69
CA TYR A 108 -9.29 -6.79 -14.19
C TYR A 108 -10.03 -5.77 -13.31
N ALA A 109 -11.29 -6.04 -12.98
CA ALA A 109 -12.13 -5.10 -12.22
C ALA A 109 -11.66 -4.94 -10.78
N THR A 110 -11.41 -6.06 -10.08
CA THR A 110 -11.02 -6.02 -8.66
C THR A 110 -9.61 -5.46 -8.46
N TRP A 111 -8.68 -5.77 -9.36
CA TRP A 111 -7.31 -5.23 -9.31
C TRP A 111 -7.25 -3.74 -9.68
N GLY A 112 -7.90 -3.31 -10.77
CA GLY A 112 -7.66 -2.00 -11.38
C GLY A 112 -8.03 -0.81 -10.49
N THR A 113 -8.83 -1.04 -9.45
CA THR A 113 -9.22 -0.05 -8.45
C THR A 113 -8.55 -0.27 -7.09
N SER A 114 -7.78 -1.35 -6.92
CA SER A 114 -6.98 -1.56 -5.71
C SER A 114 -5.87 -0.51 -5.59
N PRO A 115 -5.31 -0.27 -4.38
CA PRO A 115 -4.13 0.57 -4.22
C PRO A 115 -2.93 0.12 -5.08
N MET A 116 -2.79 -1.17 -5.38
CA MET A 116 -1.75 -1.69 -6.27
C MET A 116 -1.98 -1.30 -7.73
N GLY A 117 -3.22 -1.41 -8.21
CA GLY A 117 -3.61 -0.95 -9.56
C GLY A 117 -3.49 0.57 -9.71
N LEU A 118 -3.69 1.32 -8.62
CA LEU A 118 -3.58 2.78 -8.60
C LEU A 118 -2.16 3.30 -8.29
N ALA A 119 -1.18 2.42 -8.07
CA ALA A 119 0.16 2.83 -7.61
C ALA A 119 0.88 3.81 -8.56
N GLY A 120 0.68 3.66 -9.88
CA GLY A 120 1.21 4.55 -10.91
C GLY A 120 0.46 5.88 -11.06
N ARG A 121 -0.59 6.08 -10.26
CA ARG A 121 -1.50 7.23 -10.26
C ARG A 121 -1.75 7.78 -8.87
N ASP A 122 -0.92 7.43 -7.89
CA ASP A 122 -1.11 7.85 -6.50
C ASP A 122 -0.57 9.29 -6.30
N PRO A 123 -1.46 10.30 -6.06
CA PRO A 123 -1.03 11.68 -5.85
C PRO A 123 -0.22 11.86 -4.54
N ILE A 124 -0.43 11.01 -3.55
CA ILE A 124 0.31 11.02 -2.28
C ILE A 124 1.75 10.58 -2.55
N PHE A 125 1.93 9.51 -3.33
CA PHE A 125 3.25 9.05 -3.76
C PHE A 125 3.98 10.10 -4.60
N PHE A 126 3.34 10.68 -5.62
CA PHE A 126 4.05 11.66 -6.46
C PHE A 126 4.44 12.93 -5.69
N SER A 127 3.65 13.35 -4.70
CA SER A 127 4.03 14.44 -3.80
C SER A 127 5.19 14.05 -2.86
N GLN A 128 5.24 12.78 -2.42
CA GLN A 128 6.41 12.25 -1.70
C GLN A 128 7.65 12.26 -2.60
N LEU A 129 7.55 11.73 -3.81
CA LEU A 129 8.67 11.70 -4.76
C LEU A 129 9.19 13.11 -5.05
N ALA A 130 8.29 14.08 -5.20
CA ALA A 130 8.65 15.49 -5.30
C ALA A 130 9.40 15.98 -4.05
N SER A 131 8.98 15.61 -2.85
CA SER A 131 9.69 15.97 -1.61
C SER A 131 11.10 15.37 -1.56
N GLU A 132 11.24 14.09 -1.90
CA GLU A 132 12.54 13.39 -1.95
C GLU A 132 13.49 14.05 -2.96
N THR A 133 12.99 14.40 -4.14
CA THR A 133 13.82 14.92 -5.24
C THR A 133 14.06 16.42 -5.19
N GLN A 134 13.22 17.20 -4.50
CA GLN A 134 13.33 18.66 -4.49
C GLN A 134 13.91 19.21 -3.19
N THR A 135 13.68 18.53 -2.07
CA THR A 135 14.11 19.00 -0.74
C THR A 135 15.15 18.10 -0.11
N PHE A 136 14.91 16.79 -0.04
CA PHE A 136 15.76 15.90 0.75
C PHE A 136 17.04 15.49 0.01
N HIS A 137 16.93 15.13 -1.27
CA HIS A 137 18.00 14.51 -2.08
C HIS A 137 18.08 15.11 -3.48
N ALA A 138 18.05 16.44 -3.58
CA ALA A 138 18.06 17.17 -4.85
C ALA A 138 19.33 16.99 -5.70
N ASP A 139 20.38 16.44 -5.11
CA ASP A 139 21.63 16.08 -5.75
C ASP A 139 21.64 14.64 -6.31
N GLN A 140 20.61 13.84 -6.00
CA GLN A 140 20.50 12.43 -6.41
C GLN A 140 19.19 12.10 -7.14
N VAL A 141 18.52 13.08 -7.75
CA VAL A 141 17.22 12.92 -8.44
C VAL A 141 17.13 11.66 -9.31
N PRO A 142 18.10 11.34 -10.21
CA PRO A 142 17.99 10.16 -11.06
C PRO A 142 17.95 8.83 -10.28
N LEU A 143 18.74 8.72 -9.20
CA LEU A 143 18.75 7.54 -8.34
C LEU A 143 17.42 7.40 -7.60
N VAL A 144 16.91 8.50 -7.04
CA VAL A 144 15.66 8.53 -6.27
C VAL A 144 14.48 8.12 -7.16
N GLU A 145 14.31 8.78 -8.31
CA GLU A 145 13.20 8.50 -9.23
C GLU A 145 13.24 7.07 -9.73
N ASN A 146 14.40 6.60 -10.20
CA ASN A 146 14.53 5.24 -10.72
C ASN A 146 14.29 4.17 -9.64
N THR A 147 14.71 4.45 -8.39
CA THR A 147 14.49 3.53 -7.27
C THR A 147 13.00 3.44 -6.91
N CYS A 148 12.34 4.58 -6.71
CA CYS A 148 10.94 4.66 -6.30
C CYS A 148 9.99 4.19 -7.42
N LEU A 149 10.26 4.56 -8.68
CA LEU A 149 9.44 4.13 -9.82
C LEU A 149 9.66 2.67 -10.19
N GLY A 150 10.75 2.05 -9.74
CA GLY A 150 10.89 0.58 -9.76
C GLY A 150 9.80 -0.13 -8.93
N CYS A 151 9.18 0.54 -7.96
CA CYS A 151 8.07 -0.03 -7.18
C CYS A 151 6.71 0.56 -7.54
N HIS A 152 6.60 1.86 -7.85
CA HIS A 152 5.31 2.51 -8.13
C HIS A 152 4.94 2.56 -9.61
N GLY A 153 5.92 2.47 -10.50
CA GLY A 153 5.76 2.44 -11.96
C GLY A 153 6.48 1.24 -12.59
N PHE A 154 6.47 0.10 -11.89
CA PHE A 154 7.33 -1.07 -12.11
C PHE A 154 7.47 -1.41 -13.59
N MET A 155 6.37 -1.62 -14.33
CA MET A 155 6.46 -2.10 -15.71
C MET A 155 7.08 -1.08 -16.65
N GLY A 156 6.82 0.22 -16.44
CA GLY A 156 7.41 1.28 -17.26
C GLY A 156 8.90 1.43 -17.01
N GLN A 157 9.31 1.43 -15.74
CA GLN A 157 10.72 1.42 -15.35
C GLN A 157 11.43 0.19 -15.90
N ARG A 158 10.81 -0.99 -15.76
CA ARG A 158 11.37 -2.27 -16.18
C ARG A 158 11.57 -2.35 -17.68
N GLN A 159 10.57 -2.00 -18.47
CA GLN A 159 10.65 -2.01 -19.92
C GLN A 159 11.68 -0.98 -20.42
N TYR A 160 11.72 0.20 -19.82
CA TYR A 160 12.72 1.23 -20.16
C TYR A 160 14.15 0.72 -19.96
N ASP A 161 14.43 0.09 -18.81
CA ASP A 161 15.72 -0.52 -18.52
C ASP A 161 16.10 -1.62 -19.51
N ILE A 162 15.15 -2.51 -19.84
CA ILE A 162 15.36 -3.59 -20.81
C ILE A 162 15.79 -3.02 -22.16
N ASP A 163 15.04 -2.05 -22.68
CA ASP A 163 15.28 -1.47 -23.99
C ASP A 163 16.58 -0.66 -24.03
N GLN A 164 16.85 0.16 -23.00
CA GLN A 164 18.10 0.93 -22.91
C GLN A 164 19.32 0.02 -22.82
N HIS A 165 19.25 -1.06 -22.05
CA HIS A 165 20.35 -2.01 -21.95
C HIS A 165 20.52 -2.81 -23.25
N ALA A 166 19.44 -3.20 -23.93
CA ALA A 166 19.50 -3.85 -25.23
C ALA A 166 20.16 -2.96 -26.30
N GLU A 167 19.88 -1.65 -26.28
CA GLU A 167 20.44 -0.69 -27.25
C GLU A 167 21.88 -0.28 -26.92
N THR A 168 22.18 -0.01 -25.66
CA THR A 168 23.42 0.68 -25.25
C THR A 168 24.37 -0.18 -24.42
N GLY A 169 23.90 -1.29 -23.84
CA GLY A 169 24.62 -2.10 -22.86
C GLY A 169 24.70 -1.48 -21.47
N VAL A 170 23.92 -0.43 -21.19
CA VAL A 170 23.83 0.25 -19.89
C VAL A 170 22.36 0.38 -19.50
N CYS A 171 22.04 0.17 -18.23
CA CYS A 171 20.70 0.33 -17.70
C CYS A 171 20.23 1.80 -17.73
N GLY A 172 18.92 1.99 -17.83
CA GLY A 172 18.31 3.29 -17.93
C GLY A 172 18.23 4.01 -16.58
N SER A 173 17.78 5.27 -16.64
CA SER A 173 17.33 6.03 -15.47
C SER A 173 15.91 6.51 -15.73
N PHE A 174 14.92 5.83 -15.16
CA PHE A 174 13.52 6.14 -15.38
C PHE A 174 13.06 7.30 -14.49
N SER A 175 12.49 8.35 -15.09
CA SER A 175 12.13 9.60 -14.40
C SER A 175 10.63 9.80 -14.26
N ARG A 176 10.22 10.70 -13.37
CA ARG A 176 8.82 11.14 -13.21
C ARG A 176 8.25 11.74 -14.50
N GLU A 177 9.10 12.35 -15.33
CA GLU A 177 8.73 12.91 -16.64
C GLU A 177 8.32 11.81 -17.64
N LEU A 178 9.03 10.69 -17.65
CA LEU A 178 8.67 9.55 -18.50
C LEU A 178 7.30 8.98 -18.14
N VAL A 179 6.95 8.94 -16.84
CA VAL A 179 5.61 8.55 -16.36
C VAL A 179 4.51 9.48 -16.91
N SER A 180 4.82 10.74 -17.24
CA SER A 180 3.86 11.68 -17.82
C SER A 180 3.74 11.60 -19.34
N SER A 181 4.58 10.82 -20.01
CA SER A 181 4.66 10.78 -21.47
C SER A 181 3.39 10.18 -22.08
N VAL A 182 2.88 10.81 -23.14
CA VAL A 182 1.66 10.42 -23.87
C VAL A 182 1.91 10.46 -25.37
N PRO A 183 1.18 9.67 -26.19
CA PRO A 183 1.47 9.56 -27.62
C PRO A 183 1.01 10.76 -28.45
N TRP A 184 0.46 11.81 -27.82
CA TRP A 184 -0.10 12.97 -28.48
C TRP A 184 0.30 14.31 -27.82
N PRO A 185 0.67 15.36 -28.58
CA PRO A 185 0.85 15.39 -30.04
C PRO A 185 1.95 14.44 -30.52
N SER A 186 1.74 13.76 -31.65
CA SER A 186 2.64 12.69 -32.12
C SER A 186 4.02 13.18 -32.57
N ASP A 187 4.19 14.48 -32.78
CA ASP A 187 5.44 15.13 -33.12
C ASP A 187 6.19 15.68 -31.90
N ALA A 188 5.61 15.59 -30.70
CA ALA A 188 6.28 15.92 -29.45
C ALA A 188 7.39 14.89 -29.17
N PRO A 189 8.61 15.32 -28.76
CA PRO A 189 9.69 14.40 -28.44
C PRO A 189 9.32 13.33 -27.41
N GLU A 190 8.48 13.69 -26.44
CA GLU A 190 8.03 12.84 -25.34
C GLU A 190 7.09 11.73 -25.81
N ALA A 191 6.44 11.89 -26.97
CA ALA A 191 5.55 10.88 -27.54
C ALA A 191 6.27 9.56 -27.87
N ALA A 192 7.58 9.60 -28.10
CA ALA A 192 8.40 8.39 -28.29
C ALA A 192 8.51 7.53 -27.02
N ASN A 193 8.26 8.11 -25.84
CA ASN A 193 8.34 7.43 -24.55
C ASN A 193 6.95 7.07 -23.98
N ALA A 194 5.89 7.25 -24.78
CA ALA A 194 4.51 7.07 -24.33
C ALA A 194 4.23 5.67 -23.79
N ASP A 195 4.85 4.64 -24.37
CA ASP A 195 4.65 3.24 -23.96
C ASP A 195 5.20 2.99 -22.55
N TYR A 196 6.38 3.54 -22.22
CA TYR A 196 6.91 3.46 -20.86
C TYR A 196 6.03 4.20 -19.85
N GLY A 197 5.52 5.37 -20.24
CA GLY A 197 4.57 6.13 -19.43
C GLY A 197 3.27 5.35 -19.19
N ALA A 198 2.73 4.71 -20.23
CA ALA A 198 1.54 3.87 -20.16
C ALA A 198 1.73 2.68 -19.20
N LEU A 199 2.83 1.94 -19.34
CA LEU A 199 3.16 0.82 -18.46
C LEU A 199 3.36 1.25 -17.00
N ALA A 200 3.96 2.43 -16.76
CA ALA A 200 4.12 2.94 -15.40
C ALA A 200 2.77 3.33 -14.76
N ARG A 201 1.87 3.97 -15.51
CA ARG A 201 0.55 4.42 -15.02
C ARG A 201 -0.47 3.30 -14.84
N ASP A 202 -0.25 2.15 -15.48
CA ASP A 202 -1.01 0.92 -15.26
C ASP A 202 -0.69 0.27 -13.89
N GLY A 203 0.21 0.84 -13.09
CA GLY A 203 0.48 0.44 -11.71
C GLY A 203 1.19 -0.91 -11.57
N ILE A 204 1.00 -1.59 -10.44
CA ILE A 204 1.50 -2.95 -10.25
C ILE A 204 0.53 -3.93 -10.89
N SER A 205 0.70 -4.13 -12.20
CA SER A 205 -0.25 -4.81 -13.08
C SER A 205 0.00 -6.30 -13.27
N CYS A 206 -0.87 -6.95 -14.05
CA CYS A 206 -0.89 -8.39 -14.30
C CYS A 206 0.50 -8.94 -14.64
N MET A 207 1.25 -8.29 -15.53
CA MET A 207 2.56 -8.81 -15.94
C MET A 207 3.64 -8.64 -14.87
N ALA A 208 3.50 -7.67 -13.95
CA ALA A 208 4.42 -7.55 -12.82
C ALA A 208 4.34 -8.80 -11.93
N CYS A 209 3.12 -9.20 -11.54
CA CYS A 209 2.93 -10.37 -10.67
C CYS A 209 3.08 -11.69 -11.44
N HIS A 210 2.48 -11.81 -12.62
CA HIS A 210 2.36 -13.10 -13.30
C HIS A 210 3.56 -13.46 -14.20
N ARG A 211 4.54 -12.57 -14.39
CA ARG A 211 5.85 -12.94 -14.98
C ARG A 211 6.96 -13.08 -13.97
N MET A 212 6.69 -12.79 -12.69
CA MET A 212 7.63 -13.02 -11.61
C MET A 212 7.98 -14.50 -11.53
N VAL A 213 9.27 -14.77 -11.30
CA VAL A 213 9.73 -16.11 -10.95
C VAL A 213 10.51 -16.07 -9.64
N LEU A 214 10.29 -17.07 -8.80
CA LEU A 214 10.90 -17.21 -7.48
C LEU A 214 11.42 -18.64 -7.30
N GLY A 215 12.33 -18.83 -6.34
CA GLY A 215 12.99 -20.10 -6.08
C GLY A 215 14.32 -20.24 -6.84
N GLU A 216 15.24 -21.00 -6.27
CA GLU A 216 16.62 -21.13 -6.77
C GLU A 216 16.71 -21.51 -8.26
N GLU A 217 15.97 -22.53 -8.69
CA GLU A 217 16.05 -23.05 -10.08
C GLU A 217 15.51 -22.05 -11.09
N ASP A 218 14.31 -21.53 -10.87
CA ASP A 218 13.66 -20.58 -11.78
C ASP A 218 14.41 -19.25 -11.83
N THR A 219 14.90 -18.77 -10.69
CA THR A 219 15.73 -17.55 -10.60
C THR A 219 17.05 -17.74 -11.37
N ALA A 220 17.71 -18.90 -11.23
CA ALA A 220 18.94 -19.20 -11.96
C ALA A 220 18.72 -19.36 -13.47
N ALA A 221 17.52 -19.75 -13.90
CA ALA A 221 17.12 -19.76 -15.31
C ALA A 221 16.87 -18.33 -15.81
N ALA A 222 16.08 -17.54 -15.10
CA ALA A 222 15.74 -16.16 -15.44
C ALA A 222 16.96 -15.23 -15.48
N ALA A 223 17.94 -15.42 -14.59
CA ALA A 223 19.18 -14.64 -14.58
C ALA A 223 20.01 -14.74 -15.87
N LYS A 224 19.71 -15.71 -16.75
CA LYS A 224 20.37 -15.88 -18.06
C LYS A 224 19.66 -15.13 -19.18
N LEU A 225 18.44 -14.62 -18.93
CA LEU A 225 17.68 -13.84 -19.91
C LEU A 225 18.25 -12.42 -19.98
N ALA A 226 18.45 -11.90 -21.19
CA ALA A 226 19.07 -10.59 -21.40
C ALA A 226 18.25 -9.44 -20.77
N GLU A 227 16.92 -9.55 -20.79
CA GLU A 227 15.97 -8.62 -20.17
C GLU A 227 16.12 -8.51 -18.64
N ASN A 228 16.80 -9.47 -17.99
CA ASN A 228 17.02 -9.42 -16.54
C ASN A 228 18.31 -8.70 -16.12
N ALA A 229 19.14 -8.26 -17.06
CA ALA A 229 20.43 -7.62 -16.76
C ALA A 229 20.31 -6.45 -15.76
N CYS A 230 19.34 -5.56 -15.95
CA CYS A 230 19.15 -4.41 -15.07
C CYS A 230 18.49 -4.75 -13.73
N ALA A 231 17.74 -5.86 -13.61
CA ALA A 231 17.30 -6.30 -12.28
C ALA A 231 18.49 -6.82 -11.49
N LEU A 232 19.41 -7.55 -12.12
CA LEU A 232 20.63 -8.01 -11.46
C LEU A 232 21.47 -6.83 -10.98
N GLU A 233 21.61 -5.76 -11.79
CA GLU A 233 22.27 -4.52 -11.34
C GLU A 233 21.53 -3.86 -10.17
N ARG A 234 20.19 -3.81 -10.22
CA ARG A 234 19.36 -3.33 -9.09
C ARG A 234 19.56 -4.18 -7.83
N GLN A 235 19.68 -5.50 -7.95
CA GLN A 235 19.97 -6.39 -6.83
C GLN A 235 21.34 -6.09 -6.21
N GLU A 236 22.34 -5.72 -7.00
CA GLU A 236 23.64 -5.27 -6.48
C GLU A 236 23.59 -3.86 -5.87
N LEU A 237 22.69 -3.00 -6.33
CA LEU A 237 22.52 -1.67 -5.76
C LEU A 237 21.82 -1.71 -4.39
N LEU A 238 20.76 -2.51 -4.28
CA LEU A 238 19.88 -2.51 -3.11
C LEU A 238 20.15 -3.67 -2.15
N ASN A 239 20.55 -4.84 -2.65
CA ASN A 239 20.55 -6.10 -1.88
C ASN A 239 21.89 -6.87 -2.01
N ALA A 240 23.02 -6.17 -2.14
CA ALA A 240 24.33 -6.77 -2.42
C ALA A 240 24.77 -7.83 -1.39
N ASP A 241 24.43 -7.62 -0.13
CA ASP A 241 24.76 -8.48 1.01
C ASP A 241 23.76 -9.63 1.22
N MET A 242 22.67 -9.67 0.45
CA MET A 242 21.62 -10.68 0.54
C MET A 242 21.87 -11.87 -0.39
N THR A 243 21.11 -12.94 -0.22
CA THR A 243 21.12 -14.17 -1.03
C THR A 243 19.70 -14.69 -1.22
N GLY A 244 19.50 -15.67 -2.12
CA GLY A 244 18.19 -16.32 -2.33
C GLY A 244 17.03 -15.33 -2.49
N PHE A 245 15.92 -15.61 -1.82
CA PHE A 245 14.75 -14.73 -1.78
C PHE A 245 15.05 -13.29 -1.35
N GLY A 246 15.99 -13.07 -0.41
CA GLY A 246 16.39 -11.73 0.04
C GLY A 246 16.89 -10.82 -1.08
N ARG A 247 17.47 -11.38 -2.15
CA ARG A 247 17.87 -10.58 -3.33
C ARG A 247 16.70 -9.91 -4.03
N THR A 248 15.48 -10.41 -3.86
CA THR A 248 14.27 -9.93 -4.57
C THR A 248 13.62 -8.69 -3.95
N PHE A 249 14.03 -8.29 -2.75
CA PHE A 249 13.42 -7.17 -2.02
C PHE A 249 13.48 -5.85 -2.79
N THR A 250 12.58 -4.92 -2.44
CA THR A 250 12.39 -3.64 -3.14
C THR A 250 12.07 -3.83 -4.62
N GLY A 251 11.26 -4.85 -4.93
CA GLY A 251 10.80 -5.18 -6.29
C GLY A 251 11.90 -5.66 -7.23
N SER A 252 13.02 -6.18 -6.70
CA SER A 252 14.21 -6.57 -7.47
C SER A 252 14.16 -8.03 -7.97
N TYR A 253 12.96 -8.58 -8.14
CA TYR A 253 12.78 -9.94 -8.66
C TYR A 253 13.08 -10.03 -10.17
N LEU A 254 13.28 -11.26 -10.65
CA LEU A 254 13.51 -11.52 -12.07
C LEU A 254 12.22 -11.92 -12.76
N LEU A 255 12.13 -11.64 -14.05
CA LEU A 255 11.03 -12.08 -14.91
C LEU A 255 11.38 -13.41 -15.59
N GLY A 256 10.39 -14.30 -15.76
CA GLY A 256 10.50 -15.49 -16.61
C GLY A 256 10.61 -15.11 -18.10
N PRO A 257 10.44 -16.03 -19.06
CA PRO A 257 10.43 -15.69 -20.49
C PRO A 257 9.30 -14.72 -20.90
N SER A 258 9.50 -13.93 -21.96
CA SER A 258 8.57 -12.90 -22.45
C SER A 258 7.30 -13.42 -23.09
N ASP A 259 7.28 -14.68 -23.49
CA ASP A 259 6.17 -15.41 -24.09
C ASP A 259 5.44 -16.32 -23.06
N GLU A 260 5.71 -16.15 -21.76
CA GLU A 260 5.14 -16.95 -20.68
C GLU A 260 4.48 -16.09 -19.59
N ILE A 261 3.41 -16.64 -19.00
CA ILE A 261 2.73 -16.05 -17.84
C ILE A 261 2.31 -17.17 -16.89
N TYR A 262 2.42 -16.94 -15.59
CA TYR A 262 2.24 -17.97 -14.57
C TYR A 262 0.93 -17.80 -13.80
N GLY A 263 0.25 -18.90 -13.49
CA GLY A 263 -0.98 -18.90 -12.71
C GLY A 263 -1.05 -20.08 -11.74
N PRO A 264 -1.96 -20.00 -10.75
CA PRO A 264 -2.04 -21.00 -9.67
C PRO A 264 -2.59 -22.35 -10.12
N PHE A 265 -3.19 -22.39 -11.30
CA PHE A 265 -4.02 -23.50 -11.74
C PHE A 265 -3.26 -24.43 -12.70
N GLU A 266 -3.28 -25.73 -12.40
CA GLU A 266 -2.72 -26.75 -13.28
C GLU A 266 -3.48 -26.85 -14.62
N ASN A 267 -2.75 -27.27 -15.66
CA ASN A 267 -3.27 -27.51 -17.01
C ASN A 267 -4.13 -26.35 -17.55
N PRO A 268 -3.59 -25.12 -17.64
CA PRO A 268 -4.32 -24.01 -18.25
C PRO A 268 -4.56 -24.31 -19.74
N VAL A 269 -5.71 -23.89 -20.25
CA VAL A 269 -5.99 -23.92 -21.68
C VAL A 269 -5.18 -22.81 -22.35
N THR A 270 -4.29 -23.15 -23.29
CA THR A 270 -3.29 -22.21 -23.81
C THR A 270 -3.72 -21.48 -25.07
N THR A 271 -4.53 -22.12 -25.93
CA THR A 271 -4.85 -21.63 -27.27
C THR A 271 -5.45 -20.21 -27.30
N PRO A 272 -6.35 -19.80 -26.39
CA PRO A 272 -6.90 -18.44 -26.40
C PRO A 272 -5.82 -17.37 -26.29
N MET A 273 -4.92 -17.48 -25.30
CA MET A 273 -3.85 -16.50 -25.09
C MET A 273 -2.78 -16.57 -26.18
N GLN A 274 -2.42 -17.79 -26.63
CA GLN A 274 -1.46 -17.95 -27.73
C GLN A 274 -1.95 -17.28 -29.02
N ASN A 275 -3.24 -17.41 -29.34
CA ASN A 275 -3.79 -16.78 -30.55
C ASN A 275 -4.02 -15.27 -30.40
N ALA A 276 -4.30 -14.78 -29.20
CA ALA A 276 -4.62 -13.37 -28.97
C ALA A 276 -3.38 -12.52 -28.68
N LEU A 277 -2.41 -13.06 -27.95
CA LEU A 277 -1.27 -12.34 -27.39
C LEU A 277 0.08 -13.04 -27.64
N ASP A 278 0.13 -14.20 -28.29
CA ASP A 278 1.37 -15.00 -28.41
C ASP A 278 2.03 -15.33 -27.05
N ILE A 279 1.22 -15.39 -25.97
CA ILE A 279 1.65 -15.73 -24.61
C ILE A 279 1.11 -17.11 -24.24
N THR A 280 1.97 -17.93 -23.66
CA THR A 280 1.63 -19.26 -23.14
C THR A 280 1.39 -19.21 -21.63
N PRO A 281 0.15 -19.43 -21.14
CA PRO A 281 -0.11 -19.57 -19.72
C PRO A 281 0.47 -20.88 -19.19
N LYS A 282 1.11 -20.82 -18.03
CA LYS A 282 1.71 -21.96 -17.33
C LYS A 282 1.32 -22.00 -15.86
N HIS A 283 1.38 -23.19 -15.29
CA HIS A 283 1.22 -23.36 -13.86
C HIS A 283 2.54 -23.07 -13.13
N ASN A 284 2.48 -22.28 -12.06
CA ASN A 284 3.55 -22.17 -11.06
C ASN A 284 2.92 -22.03 -9.68
N SER A 285 3.35 -22.85 -8.70
CA SER A 285 2.81 -22.82 -7.34
C SER A 285 3.27 -21.63 -6.53
N THR A 286 4.43 -21.04 -6.85
CA THR A 286 5.01 -19.91 -6.11
C THR A 286 4.12 -18.66 -6.14
N ILE A 287 3.23 -18.53 -7.13
CA ILE A 287 2.26 -17.43 -7.20
C ILE A 287 1.24 -17.44 -6.04
N GLN A 288 1.09 -18.58 -5.35
CA GLN A 288 0.22 -18.73 -4.18
C GLN A 288 0.96 -18.53 -2.85
N GLU A 289 2.27 -18.34 -2.89
CA GLU A 289 3.13 -18.20 -1.71
C GLU A 289 3.27 -16.74 -1.30
N ALA A 290 3.37 -16.46 0.00
CA ALA A 290 3.44 -15.11 0.55
C ALA A 290 4.65 -14.31 0.01
N GLU A 291 5.68 -15.03 -0.40
CA GLU A 291 6.92 -14.54 -0.99
C GLU A 291 6.71 -13.77 -2.28
N LEU A 292 5.65 -14.06 -3.06
CA LEU A 292 5.25 -13.23 -4.20
C LEU A 292 5.07 -11.76 -3.75
N CYS A 293 4.31 -11.56 -2.67
CA CYS A 293 4.08 -10.25 -2.07
C CYS A 293 5.35 -9.72 -1.37
N GLY A 294 6.12 -10.61 -0.74
CA GLY A 294 7.32 -10.26 0.02
C GLY A 294 8.45 -9.62 -0.79
N THR A 295 8.47 -9.81 -2.11
CA THR A 295 9.41 -9.10 -3.02
C THR A 295 9.25 -7.58 -3.00
N CYS A 296 8.02 -7.09 -2.83
CA CYS A 296 7.68 -5.66 -2.76
C CYS A 296 7.36 -5.22 -1.32
N HIS A 297 6.83 -6.12 -0.49
CA HIS A 297 6.47 -5.84 0.90
C HIS A 297 7.62 -6.05 1.91
N THR A 298 8.83 -6.03 1.39
CA THR A 298 10.09 -5.85 2.12
C THR A 298 10.89 -4.81 1.37
N VAL A 299 11.04 -3.61 1.94
CA VAL A 299 11.65 -2.47 1.28
C VAL A 299 12.96 -2.14 1.97
N HIS A 300 14.06 -2.49 1.31
CA HIS A 300 15.43 -2.22 1.75
C HIS A 300 16.00 -1.09 0.89
N LEU A 301 16.41 -0.01 1.52
CA LEU A 301 16.77 1.25 0.86
C LEU A 301 18.07 1.85 1.41
N PRO A 302 18.82 2.56 0.55
CA PRO A 302 19.99 3.31 1.00
C PRO A 302 19.55 4.51 1.84
N VAL A 303 20.34 4.81 2.86
CA VAL A 303 20.27 6.08 3.59
C VAL A 303 21.20 7.06 2.89
N LEU A 304 20.62 8.11 2.32
CA LEU A 304 21.33 9.17 1.64
C LEU A 304 21.57 10.35 2.60
N HIS A 305 22.80 10.85 2.60
CA HIS A 305 23.17 12.03 3.38
C HIS A 305 24.29 12.80 2.66
N ASN A 306 24.05 14.08 2.35
CA ASN A 306 25.00 14.94 1.64
C ASN A 306 25.57 14.33 0.34
N GLY A 307 24.71 13.68 -0.46
CA GLY A 307 25.09 13.09 -1.75
C GLY A 307 25.78 11.74 -1.68
N GLU A 308 25.87 11.13 -0.50
CA GLU A 308 26.50 9.83 -0.30
C GLU A 308 25.51 8.84 0.33
N THR A 309 25.64 7.57 -0.02
CA THR A 309 24.99 6.47 0.72
C THR A 309 25.83 6.16 1.96
N ILE A 310 25.24 6.33 3.14
CA ILE A 310 25.94 6.15 4.42
C ILE A 310 25.54 4.85 5.16
N ALA A 311 24.39 4.27 4.81
CA ALA A 311 23.88 3.02 5.36
C ALA A 311 22.83 2.42 4.42
N GLN A 312 22.34 1.24 4.79
CA GLN A 312 21.14 0.61 4.23
C GLN A 312 20.22 0.26 5.40
N VAL A 313 18.92 0.46 5.24
CA VAL A 313 17.91 0.20 6.28
C VAL A 313 16.66 -0.39 5.64
N TYR A 314 15.82 -1.00 6.46
CA TYR A 314 14.49 -1.40 6.04
C TYR A 314 13.49 -0.26 6.28
N GLU A 315 12.82 0.19 5.21
CA GLU A 315 11.74 1.19 5.29
C GLU A 315 10.39 0.52 5.57
N GLN A 316 10.20 -0.70 5.08
CA GLN A 316 8.97 -1.48 5.26
C GLN A 316 9.28 -2.96 5.43
N LEU A 317 8.65 -3.58 6.42
CA LEU A 317 8.90 -4.96 6.83
C LEU A 317 7.62 -5.82 6.92
N THR A 318 6.53 -5.45 6.23
CA THR A 318 5.23 -6.16 6.33
C THR A 318 5.36 -7.68 6.12
N TYR A 319 6.15 -8.14 5.15
CA TYR A 319 6.36 -9.58 4.94
C TYR A 319 7.19 -10.21 6.07
N ALA A 320 8.23 -9.55 6.55
CA ALA A 320 9.05 -10.06 7.65
C ALA A 320 8.22 -10.15 8.95
N GLU A 321 7.42 -9.13 9.26
CA GLU A 321 6.46 -9.15 10.36
C GLU A 321 5.50 -10.35 10.29
N TRP A 322 5.05 -10.72 9.08
CA TRP A 322 4.27 -11.94 8.85
C TRP A 322 5.09 -13.23 9.02
N ALA A 323 6.30 -13.29 8.47
CA ALA A 323 7.18 -14.44 8.57
C ALA A 323 7.57 -14.76 10.02
N PHE A 324 7.52 -13.74 10.89
CA PHE A 324 7.83 -13.84 12.32
C PHE A 324 6.61 -14.10 13.22
N SER A 325 5.40 -14.25 12.66
CA SER A 325 4.18 -14.45 13.44
C SER A 325 3.65 -15.89 13.37
N ASP A 326 2.52 -16.14 14.05
CA ASP A 326 1.77 -17.40 13.95
C ASP A 326 1.14 -17.65 12.57
N TYR A 327 1.14 -16.64 11.69
CA TYR A 327 0.53 -16.73 10.35
C TYR A 327 1.50 -17.28 9.29
N ARG A 328 2.79 -17.39 9.61
CA ARG A 328 3.81 -17.91 8.67
C ARG A 328 3.47 -19.31 8.19
N SER A 329 3.67 -19.54 6.89
CA SER A 329 3.49 -20.86 6.23
C SER A 329 4.50 -21.91 6.70
N GLY A 330 5.71 -21.48 7.11
CA GLY A 330 6.83 -22.36 7.45
C GLY A 330 7.66 -22.83 6.26
N THR A 331 7.38 -22.33 5.05
CA THR A 331 8.09 -22.65 3.81
C THR A 331 8.18 -21.41 2.93
N SER A 332 9.24 -21.33 2.13
CA SER A 332 9.45 -20.37 1.06
C SER A 332 9.77 -21.10 -0.25
N PRO A 333 9.86 -20.38 -1.39
CA PRO A 333 10.30 -20.96 -2.67
C PRO A 333 11.69 -21.62 -2.60
N ASP A 334 12.53 -21.21 -1.64
CA ASP A 334 13.89 -21.73 -1.45
C ASP A 334 13.97 -22.90 -0.44
N GLY A 335 12.86 -23.25 0.23
CA GLY A 335 12.78 -24.43 1.09
C GLY A 335 12.00 -24.23 2.39
N SER A 336 12.22 -25.12 3.36
CA SER A 336 11.58 -25.00 4.67
C SER A 336 12.23 -23.91 5.51
N LEU A 337 11.41 -23.09 6.16
CA LEU A 337 11.88 -22.08 7.11
C LEU A 337 12.16 -22.71 8.48
N PRO A 338 13.14 -22.19 9.24
CA PRO A 338 13.30 -22.49 10.66
C PRO A 338 11.99 -22.28 11.44
N HIS A 339 11.83 -22.99 12.54
CA HIS A 339 10.62 -22.93 13.41
C HIS A 339 9.31 -23.36 12.74
N GLY A 340 9.34 -23.83 11.48
CA GLY A 340 8.19 -24.39 10.77
C GLY A 340 7.02 -23.40 10.64
N ALA A 341 5.83 -23.93 10.37
CA ALA A 341 4.60 -23.14 10.32
C ALA A 341 4.25 -22.57 11.71
N GLY A 342 3.61 -21.41 11.74
CA GLY A 342 3.07 -20.84 12.97
C GLY A 342 1.80 -21.55 13.46
N GLY A 343 1.21 -21.05 14.55
CA GLY A 343 -0.01 -21.63 15.15
C GLY A 343 -1.26 -21.56 14.26
N THR A 344 -1.34 -20.58 13.35
CA THR A 344 -2.49 -20.30 12.49
C THR A 344 -2.03 -19.89 11.07
N PRO A 345 -1.36 -20.78 10.33
CA PRO A 345 -0.71 -20.44 9.08
C PRO A 345 -1.75 -19.96 8.04
N GLN A 346 -1.51 -18.77 7.48
CA GLN A 346 -2.32 -18.17 6.45
C GLN A 346 -1.46 -17.23 5.59
N THR A 347 -1.42 -17.43 4.28
CA THR A 347 -0.63 -16.60 3.34
C THR A 347 -1.25 -15.23 3.13
N CYS A 348 -0.45 -14.29 2.58
CA CYS A 348 -0.92 -12.97 2.19
C CYS A 348 -2.16 -13.04 1.28
N GLN A 349 -2.13 -13.91 0.27
CA GLN A 349 -3.21 -14.10 -0.69
C GLN A 349 -4.48 -14.61 -0.03
N GLN A 350 -4.40 -15.49 0.97
CA GLN A 350 -5.60 -16.00 1.64
C GLN A 350 -6.39 -14.90 2.36
N CYS A 351 -5.73 -13.81 2.78
CA CYS A 351 -6.40 -12.64 3.36
C CYS A 351 -6.73 -11.57 2.30
N HIS A 352 -5.75 -11.16 1.49
CA HIS A 352 -5.86 -10.00 0.58
C HIS A 352 -6.37 -10.35 -0.82
N MET A 353 -6.43 -11.64 -1.17
CA MET A 353 -7.00 -12.14 -2.42
C MET A 353 -8.00 -13.27 -2.14
N PRO A 354 -9.07 -12.98 -1.39
CA PRO A 354 -9.91 -14.02 -0.82
C PRO A 354 -10.55 -14.88 -1.92
N SER A 355 -10.40 -16.19 -1.77
CA SER A 355 -10.98 -17.22 -2.64
C SER A 355 -12.17 -17.93 -1.98
N VAL A 356 -12.76 -17.30 -0.98
CA VAL A 356 -13.93 -17.77 -0.23
C VAL A 356 -14.98 -16.65 -0.17
N ASN A 357 -16.25 -17.02 -0.16
CA ASN A 357 -17.37 -16.10 -0.02
C ASN A 357 -17.68 -15.85 1.47
N ASP A 358 -18.52 -14.87 1.77
CA ASP A 358 -18.88 -14.48 3.15
C ASP A 358 -19.51 -15.62 3.98
N ASP A 359 -20.11 -16.62 3.31
CA ASP A 359 -20.68 -17.82 3.94
C ASP A 359 -19.66 -18.95 4.17
N GLY A 360 -18.38 -18.72 3.81
CA GLY A 360 -17.28 -19.67 3.91
C GLY A 360 -17.20 -20.68 2.76
N SER A 361 -18.09 -20.62 1.78
CA SER A 361 -17.99 -21.47 0.58
C SER A 361 -16.83 -21.01 -0.33
N PRO A 362 -16.16 -21.93 -1.06
CA PRO A 362 -15.16 -21.54 -2.03
C PRO A 362 -15.75 -20.64 -3.12
N THR A 363 -15.00 -19.64 -3.55
CA THR A 363 -15.32 -18.90 -4.78
C THR A 363 -15.06 -19.81 -5.97
N VAL A 364 -16.08 -19.99 -6.81
CA VAL A 364 -16.04 -20.84 -8.00
C VAL A 364 -16.23 -19.96 -9.23
N SER A 365 -15.27 -20.01 -10.15
CA SER A 365 -15.40 -19.28 -11.41
C SER A 365 -14.53 -19.88 -12.51
N LYS A 366 -14.78 -19.46 -13.75
CA LYS A 366 -13.82 -19.61 -14.83
C LYS A 366 -12.73 -18.55 -14.68
N ILE A 367 -11.54 -18.85 -15.20
CA ILE A 367 -10.39 -17.94 -15.13
C ILE A 367 -10.45 -16.80 -16.15
N ALA A 368 -11.36 -16.90 -17.13
CA ALA A 368 -11.60 -15.91 -18.17
C ALA A 368 -13.02 -16.07 -18.73
N SER A 369 -13.56 -14.99 -19.28
CA SER A 369 -14.79 -14.92 -20.07
C SER A 369 -14.41 -14.86 -21.56
N ILE A 370 -14.63 -15.96 -22.28
CA ILE A 370 -14.30 -16.08 -23.71
C ILE A 370 -15.44 -16.73 -24.49
N GLN A 371 -15.40 -16.64 -25.83
CA GLN A 371 -16.32 -17.36 -26.70
C GLN A 371 -15.92 -18.85 -26.77
N GLU A 372 -16.55 -19.66 -25.92
CA GLU A 372 -16.34 -21.09 -25.82
C GLU A 372 -17.17 -21.89 -26.84
N PHE A 373 -16.66 -23.05 -27.27
CA PHE A 373 -17.38 -23.94 -28.19
C PHE A 373 -18.69 -24.42 -27.56
N SER A 374 -18.62 -24.86 -26.31
CA SER A 374 -19.74 -25.43 -25.56
C SER A 374 -20.91 -24.46 -25.31
N ARG A 375 -20.63 -23.16 -25.19
CA ARG A 375 -21.63 -22.14 -24.86
C ARG A 375 -22.06 -21.32 -26.08
N SER A 376 -21.14 -20.94 -26.97
CA SER A 376 -21.42 -20.05 -28.11
C SER A 376 -22.01 -20.76 -29.35
N GLY A 377 -21.95 -22.10 -29.41
CA GLY A 377 -22.44 -22.88 -30.55
C GLY A 377 -21.50 -22.84 -31.76
N GLU A 378 -22.01 -23.24 -32.93
CA GLU A 378 -21.20 -23.35 -34.16
C GLU A 378 -20.99 -21.95 -34.81
N THR A 379 -19.94 -21.26 -34.40
CA THR A 379 -19.43 -20.06 -35.10
C THR A 379 -18.39 -20.47 -36.15
N ALA A 380 -18.30 -19.71 -37.25
CA ALA A 380 -17.36 -20.04 -38.32
C ALA A 380 -15.90 -19.91 -37.81
N PHE A 381 -15.07 -20.93 -38.10
CA PHE A 381 -13.65 -20.98 -37.74
C PHE A 381 -13.33 -21.05 -36.24
N ILE A 382 -14.30 -21.42 -35.39
CA ILE A 382 -14.04 -21.69 -33.98
C ILE A 382 -13.15 -22.92 -33.80
N ALA A 383 -12.25 -22.86 -32.82
CA ALA A 383 -11.46 -24.03 -32.43
C ALA A 383 -12.34 -25.08 -31.74
N GLY A 384 -11.85 -26.33 -31.69
CA GLY A 384 -12.56 -27.41 -31.01
C GLY A 384 -12.63 -27.21 -29.48
N PRO A 385 -13.56 -27.90 -28.79
CA PRO A 385 -13.79 -27.71 -27.34
C PRO A 385 -12.52 -27.91 -26.50
N ASP A 386 -11.70 -28.92 -26.82
CA ASP A 386 -10.43 -29.18 -26.09
C ASP A 386 -9.43 -28.01 -26.14
N ALA A 387 -9.57 -27.09 -27.09
CA ALA A 387 -8.68 -25.96 -27.27
C ALA A 387 -9.18 -24.66 -26.61
N ILE A 388 -10.49 -24.52 -26.32
CA ILE A 388 -11.06 -23.23 -25.89
C ILE A 388 -12.12 -23.34 -24.79
N ASP A 389 -12.66 -24.52 -24.48
CA ASP A 389 -13.61 -24.65 -23.38
C ASP A 389 -12.86 -24.58 -22.05
N LEU A 390 -13.25 -23.63 -21.20
CA LEU A 390 -12.72 -23.42 -19.87
C LEU A 390 -13.60 -24.12 -18.84
N SER A 391 -12.95 -24.79 -17.88
CA SER A 391 -13.64 -25.36 -16.73
C SER A 391 -13.80 -24.33 -15.62
N GLU A 392 -14.91 -24.41 -14.89
CA GLU A 392 -15.04 -23.75 -13.59
C GLU A 392 -14.03 -24.34 -12.61
N ARG A 393 -13.43 -23.49 -11.78
CA ARG A 393 -12.42 -23.85 -10.79
C ARG A 393 -12.81 -23.33 -9.43
N GLU A 394 -12.69 -24.18 -8.40
CA GLU A 394 -12.71 -23.73 -7.01
C GLU A 394 -11.41 -22.99 -6.68
N GLY A 395 -11.46 -22.07 -5.73
CA GLY A 395 -10.28 -21.32 -5.30
C GLY A 395 -9.91 -20.18 -6.25
N PHE A 396 -10.87 -19.67 -7.02
CA PHE A 396 -10.68 -18.43 -7.78
C PHE A 396 -10.45 -17.27 -6.81
N ALA A 397 -9.25 -16.68 -6.85
CA ALA A 397 -8.85 -15.60 -5.97
C ALA A 397 -9.27 -14.24 -6.54
N ARG A 398 -10.12 -13.51 -5.79
CA ARG A 398 -10.49 -12.14 -6.14
C ARG A 398 -9.26 -11.24 -5.96
N HIS A 399 -8.99 -10.35 -6.90
CA HIS A 399 -7.84 -9.44 -6.79
C HIS A 399 -8.23 -8.18 -6.00
N ASP A 400 -8.94 -8.35 -4.88
CA ASP A 400 -9.43 -7.26 -4.04
C ASP A 400 -8.24 -6.40 -3.56
N LEU A 401 -7.16 -7.03 -3.07
CA LEU A 401 -5.85 -6.43 -2.80
C LEU A 401 -5.95 -5.15 -1.95
N VAL A 402 -6.86 -5.16 -0.97
CA VAL A 402 -7.14 -4.01 -0.13
C VAL A 402 -6.33 -4.01 1.16
N GLY A 403 -5.87 -2.82 1.53
CA GLY A 403 -5.46 -2.46 2.90
C GLY A 403 -6.41 -1.41 3.46
N LEU A 404 -5.98 -0.60 4.44
CA LEU A 404 -6.83 0.44 5.04
C LEU A 404 -6.68 1.83 4.42
N ASN A 405 -6.26 1.93 3.15
CA ASN A 405 -6.09 3.22 2.46
C ASN A 405 -7.38 3.69 1.75
N LEU A 406 -8.48 3.77 2.49
CA LEU A 406 -9.75 4.28 1.95
C LEU A 406 -9.61 5.72 1.41
N PHE A 407 -8.69 6.50 1.98
CA PHE A 407 -8.43 7.89 1.57
C PHE A 407 -8.03 8.01 0.09
N LEU A 408 -7.12 7.15 -0.39
CA LEU A 408 -6.75 7.10 -1.81
C LEU A 408 -7.94 6.72 -2.71
N LEU A 409 -8.78 5.79 -2.27
CA LEU A 409 -9.97 5.38 -3.02
C LEU A 409 -11.00 6.51 -3.11
N MET A 410 -11.19 7.27 -2.03
CA MET A 410 -12.07 8.43 -2.04
C MET A 410 -11.55 9.53 -2.96
N MET A 411 -10.23 9.74 -3.03
CA MET A 411 -9.61 10.62 -4.02
C MET A 411 -9.96 10.18 -5.46
N GLY A 412 -9.87 8.88 -5.76
CA GLY A 412 -10.23 8.33 -7.06
C GLY A 412 -11.70 8.52 -7.42
N GLN A 413 -12.60 8.37 -6.45
CA GLN A 413 -14.04 8.58 -6.65
C GLN A 413 -14.41 10.06 -6.82
N GLN A 414 -13.80 10.95 -6.03
CA GLN A 414 -14.10 12.38 -6.03
C GLN A 414 -13.44 13.10 -7.22
N PHE A 415 -12.22 12.72 -7.59
CA PHE A 415 -11.40 13.42 -8.58
C PHE A 415 -10.88 12.50 -9.70
N PRO A 416 -11.74 11.70 -10.37
CA PRO A 416 -11.30 10.75 -11.41
C PRO A 416 -10.61 11.44 -12.59
N ASP A 417 -11.05 12.66 -12.95
CA ASP A 417 -10.44 13.45 -14.02
C ASP A 417 -9.01 13.91 -13.67
N ILE A 418 -8.75 14.23 -12.40
CA ILE A 418 -7.42 14.61 -11.91
C ILE A 418 -6.50 13.40 -11.88
N MET A 419 -6.98 12.26 -11.41
CA MET A 419 -6.21 11.01 -11.41
C MET A 419 -6.12 10.36 -12.79
N GLY A 420 -6.87 10.84 -13.78
CA GLY A 420 -6.90 10.32 -15.14
C GLY A 420 -7.46 8.89 -15.22
N ILE A 421 -8.42 8.51 -14.37
CA ILE A 421 -9.02 7.17 -14.30
C ILE A 421 -10.47 7.16 -14.76
N ARG A 422 -10.97 6.02 -15.25
CA ARG A 422 -12.41 5.80 -15.46
C ARG A 422 -13.07 5.39 -14.15
N THR A 423 -14.30 5.82 -13.96
CA THR A 423 -15.15 5.34 -12.86
C THR A 423 -16.07 4.21 -13.30
N ILE A 424 -16.36 4.10 -14.60
CA ILE A 424 -17.28 3.11 -15.16
C ILE A 424 -16.50 1.93 -15.72
N ASP A 425 -16.97 0.73 -15.42
CA ASP A 425 -16.52 -0.50 -16.06
C ASP A 425 -16.94 -0.53 -17.54
N PRO A 426 -16.00 -0.57 -18.50
CA PRO A 426 -16.34 -0.50 -19.92
C PRO A 426 -17.04 -1.75 -20.45
N MET A 427 -16.91 -2.89 -19.77
CA MET A 427 -17.46 -4.18 -20.19
C MET A 427 -18.75 -4.53 -19.45
N MET A 428 -18.94 -4.03 -18.22
CA MET A 428 -20.16 -4.26 -17.44
C MET A 428 -21.16 -3.10 -17.50
N LEU A 429 -20.73 -1.87 -17.82
CA LEU A 429 -21.58 -0.68 -17.87
C LEU A 429 -22.44 -0.55 -16.60
N ASP A 430 -23.76 -0.49 -16.72
CA ASP A 430 -24.72 -0.36 -15.61
C ASP A 430 -25.24 -1.71 -15.09
N LEU A 431 -24.67 -2.83 -15.53
CA LEU A 431 -25.10 -4.18 -15.12
C LEU A 431 -24.53 -4.59 -13.76
N ALA A 432 -23.41 -4.00 -13.34
CA ALA A 432 -22.74 -4.29 -12.08
C ALA A 432 -22.49 -3.03 -11.26
N ILE A 433 -22.20 -3.22 -9.97
CA ILE A 433 -21.65 -2.18 -9.10
C ILE A 433 -20.29 -1.73 -9.66
N ASP A 434 -20.04 -0.42 -9.64
CA ASP A 434 -18.77 0.14 -10.11
C ASP A 434 -17.59 -0.41 -9.28
N PRO A 435 -16.47 -0.82 -9.90
CA PRO A 435 -15.36 -1.45 -9.16
C PRO A 435 -14.75 -0.59 -8.03
N LEU A 436 -14.76 0.75 -8.18
CA LEU A 436 -14.30 1.68 -7.14
C LEU A 436 -15.20 1.64 -5.89
N GLU A 437 -16.51 1.46 -6.06
CA GLU A 437 -17.48 1.33 -4.96
C GLU A 437 -17.29 -0.01 -4.27
N TYR A 438 -17.22 -1.10 -5.04
CA TYR A 438 -16.93 -2.42 -4.50
C TYR A 438 -15.62 -2.45 -3.70
N THR A 439 -14.54 -1.84 -4.21
CA THR A 439 -13.24 -1.80 -3.53
C THR A 439 -13.31 -1.02 -2.21
N ALA A 440 -14.02 0.12 -2.19
CA ALA A 440 -14.24 0.88 -0.97
C ALA A 440 -14.99 0.05 0.09
N ASP A 441 -16.01 -0.70 -0.33
CA ASP A 441 -16.75 -1.61 0.54
C ASP A 441 -15.86 -2.73 1.09
N GLN A 442 -14.95 -3.30 0.29
CA GLN A 442 -13.99 -4.30 0.79
C GLN A 442 -13.05 -3.72 1.86
N ILE A 443 -12.57 -2.48 1.69
CA ILE A 443 -11.76 -1.80 2.71
C ILE A 443 -12.55 -1.64 4.02
N ILE A 444 -13.81 -1.19 3.93
CA ILE A 444 -14.69 -0.98 5.10
C ILE A 444 -14.98 -2.33 5.78
N LYS A 445 -15.29 -3.38 5.02
CA LYS A 445 -15.52 -4.74 5.54
C LYS A 445 -14.29 -5.29 6.25
N GLN A 446 -13.09 -5.10 5.68
CA GLN A 446 -11.83 -5.53 6.30
C GLN A 446 -11.55 -4.77 7.60
N ALA A 447 -11.74 -3.43 7.60
CA ALA A 447 -11.58 -2.61 8.79
C ALA A 447 -12.51 -3.07 9.92
N ALA A 448 -13.77 -3.32 9.60
CA ALA A 448 -14.81 -3.66 10.58
C ALA A 448 -14.68 -5.08 11.16
N ASN A 449 -14.23 -6.05 10.36
CA ASN A 449 -14.37 -7.47 10.71
C ASN A 449 -13.06 -8.25 10.85
N ALA A 450 -11.96 -7.78 10.27
CA ALA A 450 -10.75 -8.60 10.10
C ALA A 450 -9.46 -7.93 10.56
N THR A 451 -9.50 -6.67 11.03
CA THR A 451 -8.30 -5.91 11.37
C THR A 451 -7.94 -6.01 12.86
N ALA A 452 -8.84 -5.59 13.74
CA ALA A 452 -8.58 -5.52 15.18
C ALA A 452 -9.88 -5.60 15.98
N THR A 453 -9.80 -6.01 17.25
CA THR A 453 -10.92 -5.92 18.20
C THR A 453 -10.59 -5.04 19.39
N LEU A 454 -11.64 -4.53 20.04
CA LEU A 454 -11.54 -3.73 21.26
C LEU A 454 -12.32 -4.39 22.39
N LYS A 455 -11.73 -4.38 23.58
CA LYS A 455 -12.36 -4.87 24.80
C LYS A 455 -12.18 -3.89 25.94
N ILE A 456 -13.27 -3.58 26.63
CA ILE A 456 -13.26 -2.76 27.85
C ILE A 456 -13.51 -3.68 29.05
N THR A 457 -12.62 -3.67 30.03
CA THR A 457 -12.76 -4.42 31.29
C THR A 457 -12.48 -3.53 32.50
N ASP A 458 -12.75 -4.09 33.69
CA ASP A 458 -12.36 -3.50 34.97
C ASP A 458 -12.83 -2.05 35.19
N VAL A 459 -14.00 -1.72 34.62
CA VAL A 459 -14.61 -0.39 34.76
C VAL A 459 -15.04 -0.17 36.20
N ALA A 460 -14.39 0.79 36.86
CA ALA A 460 -14.66 1.18 38.23
C ALA A 460 -14.85 2.69 38.34
N HIS A 461 -15.87 3.12 39.07
CA HIS A 461 -16.12 4.53 39.37
C HIS A 461 -16.28 4.68 40.89
N ASN A 462 -15.44 5.53 41.49
CA ASN A 462 -15.43 5.83 42.92
C ASN A 462 -15.11 7.31 43.17
N ASP A 463 -15.00 7.71 44.44
CA ASP A 463 -14.74 9.10 44.84
C ASP A 463 -13.46 9.71 44.24
N GLY A 464 -12.50 8.87 43.83
CA GLY A 464 -11.24 9.28 43.18
C GLY A 464 -11.33 9.45 41.65
N GLY A 465 -12.44 9.02 41.03
CA GLY A 465 -12.65 9.14 39.58
C GLY A 465 -13.08 7.82 38.94
N LEU A 466 -12.86 7.73 37.63
CA LEU A 466 -13.18 6.55 36.80
C LEU A 466 -11.88 5.87 36.35
N GLU A 467 -11.84 4.55 36.43
CA GLU A 467 -10.77 3.73 35.86
C GLU A 467 -11.40 2.67 34.94
N ALA A 468 -10.78 2.41 33.80
CA ALA A 468 -11.16 1.35 32.87
C ALA A 468 -9.91 0.79 32.18
N THR A 469 -9.90 -0.52 31.94
CA THR A 469 -8.88 -1.17 31.12
C THR A 469 -9.39 -1.33 29.71
N VAL A 470 -8.59 -0.94 28.73
CA VAL A 470 -8.89 -1.05 27.29
C VAL A 470 -7.83 -1.94 26.67
N THR A 471 -8.25 -3.06 26.11
CA THR A 471 -7.37 -3.94 25.34
C THR A 471 -7.69 -3.84 23.86
N VAL A 472 -6.67 -3.62 23.05
CA VAL A 472 -6.73 -3.75 21.59
C VAL A 472 -6.11 -5.10 21.21
N GLU A 473 -6.77 -5.85 20.33
CA GLU A 473 -6.25 -7.11 19.79
C GLU A 473 -6.08 -7.00 18.28
N ASN A 474 -4.89 -7.35 17.79
CA ASN A 474 -4.51 -7.39 16.39
C ASN A 474 -4.90 -8.76 15.78
N LEU A 475 -5.78 -8.76 14.79
CA LEU A 475 -6.26 -9.98 14.13
C LEU A 475 -5.49 -10.34 12.85
N ILE A 476 -4.52 -9.52 12.44
CA ILE A 476 -3.76 -9.70 11.20
C ILE A 476 -2.36 -10.24 11.49
N GLY A 477 -1.78 -10.90 10.49
CA GLY A 477 -0.53 -11.65 10.63
C GLY A 477 0.75 -10.83 10.69
N HIS A 478 0.66 -9.51 10.57
CA HIS A 478 1.79 -8.57 10.63
C HIS A 478 1.48 -7.45 11.64
N LYS A 479 2.36 -6.45 11.82
CA LYS A 479 2.06 -5.36 12.75
C LYS A 479 0.80 -4.60 12.33
N PHE A 480 0.13 -3.97 13.29
CA PHE A 480 -0.98 -3.07 13.01
C PHE A 480 -0.75 -1.65 13.54
N PRO A 481 -0.75 -0.63 12.66
CA PRO A 481 -0.77 -0.70 11.18
C PRO A 481 0.62 -1.02 10.59
N SER A 482 0.73 -1.96 9.66
CA SER A 482 1.98 -2.21 8.91
C SER A 482 2.06 -1.38 7.61
N GLY A 483 3.11 -1.59 6.83
CA GLY A 483 3.43 -0.87 5.60
C GLY A 483 4.35 0.31 5.90
N VAL A 484 4.25 1.34 5.07
CA VAL A 484 5.00 2.60 5.22
C VAL A 484 4.89 3.20 6.63
N GLY A 485 6.02 3.60 7.22
CA GLY A 485 6.14 3.92 8.65
C GLY A 485 5.27 5.09 9.15
N PHE A 486 4.78 5.97 8.28
CA PHE A 486 3.91 7.07 8.71
C PHE A 486 2.46 6.63 8.99
N ARG A 487 2.01 5.43 8.58
CA ARG A 487 0.65 4.96 8.89
C ARG A 487 0.50 4.88 10.42
N ARG A 488 -0.66 5.32 10.93
CA ARG A 488 -0.92 5.25 12.38
C ARG A 488 -2.33 4.80 12.71
N ALA A 489 -2.47 4.18 13.87
CA ALA A 489 -3.75 3.95 14.51
C ALA A 489 -3.76 4.59 15.90
N PHE A 490 -4.92 5.02 16.39
CA PHE A 490 -5.03 5.62 17.72
C PHE A 490 -6.39 5.33 18.36
N LEU A 491 -6.43 5.45 19.69
CA LEU A 491 -7.64 5.25 20.47
C LEU A 491 -8.26 6.59 20.87
N THR A 492 -9.58 6.69 20.66
CA THR A 492 -10.41 7.68 21.34
C THR A 492 -11.10 7.00 22.51
N PHE A 493 -11.01 7.60 23.69
CA PHE A 493 -11.72 7.16 24.90
C PHE A 493 -12.58 8.30 25.41
N GLU A 494 -13.87 8.04 25.61
CA GLU A 494 -14.84 9.03 26.07
C GLU A 494 -15.57 8.53 27.30
N VAL A 495 -15.71 9.41 28.29
CA VAL A 495 -16.64 9.22 29.42
C VAL A 495 -17.90 10.01 29.12
N LEU A 496 -19.06 9.36 29.14
CA LEU A 496 -20.34 9.94 28.76
C LEU A 496 -21.31 10.01 29.95
N ASP A 497 -22.15 11.04 29.99
CA ASP A 497 -23.32 11.09 30.89
C ASP A 497 -24.50 10.25 30.37
N ASP A 498 -25.63 10.27 31.09
CA ASP A 498 -26.83 9.50 30.75
C ASP A 498 -27.58 10.01 29.50
N LEU A 499 -27.21 11.20 29.00
CA LEU A 499 -27.72 11.81 27.78
C LEU A 499 -26.74 11.66 26.61
N GLY A 500 -25.56 11.07 26.83
CA GLY A 500 -24.51 10.93 25.82
C GLY A 500 -23.62 12.17 25.64
N LYS A 501 -23.65 13.14 26.57
CA LYS A 501 -22.69 14.25 26.59
C LYS A 501 -21.31 13.73 27.02
N VAL A 502 -20.27 14.09 26.27
CA VAL A 502 -18.87 13.86 26.65
C VAL A 502 -18.51 14.67 27.90
N LEU A 503 -18.06 13.98 28.93
CA LEU A 503 -17.59 14.53 30.21
C LEU A 503 -16.07 14.65 30.29
N TRP A 504 -15.37 13.78 29.56
CA TRP A 504 -13.92 13.71 29.43
C TRP A 504 -13.58 12.90 28.20
N ALA A 505 -12.56 13.31 27.43
CA ALA A 505 -12.11 12.53 26.28
C ALA A 505 -10.61 12.66 26.00
N SER A 506 -10.01 11.58 25.53
CA SER A 506 -8.66 11.51 24.99
C SER A 506 -8.72 10.98 23.56
N GLY A 507 -7.78 11.40 22.69
CA GLY A 507 -7.73 10.98 21.30
C GLY A 507 -8.81 11.60 20.43
N ARG A 508 -9.26 12.82 20.75
CA ARG A 508 -10.17 13.60 19.88
C ARG A 508 -9.41 14.15 18.67
N THR A 509 -10.11 14.41 17.58
CA THR A 509 -9.55 15.06 16.39
C THR A 509 -10.26 16.36 16.02
N ASP A 510 -9.54 17.27 15.37
CA ASP A 510 -10.12 18.44 14.69
C ASP A 510 -10.69 18.08 13.29
N GLY A 511 -11.16 19.09 12.55
CA GLY A 511 -11.77 18.92 11.21
C GLY A 511 -10.84 18.39 10.12
N VAL A 512 -9.52 18.41 10.33
CA VAL A 512 -8.53 17.84 9.40
C VAL A 512 -7.92 16.53 9.94
N GLY A 513 -8.41 16.05 11.09
CA GLY A 513 -7.95 14.80 11.69
C GLY A 513 -6.73 14.95 12.61
N ARG A 514 -6.29 16.16 12.97
CA ARG A 514 -5.20 16.34 13.96
C ARG A 514 -5.69 16.00 15.34
N LEU A 515 -4.88 15.32 16.13
CA LEU A 515 -5.21 14.98 17.51
C LEU A 515 -5.15 16.23 18.41
N ILE A 516 -6.18 16.45 19.22
CA ILE A 516 -6.34 17.68 20.02
C ILE A 516 -6.57 17.40 21.51
N ASP A 517 -6.14 18.36 22.35
CA ASP A 517 -6.38 18.38 23.79
C ASP A 517 -7.79 18.88 24.14
N GLU A 518 -8.09 19.05 25.44
CA GLU A 518 -9.38 19.51 25.93
C GLU A 518 -9.74 20.97 25.58
N ASN A 519 -8.76 21.75 25.13
CA ASN A 519 -8.90 23.14 24.73
C ASN A 519 -8.85 23.30 23.20
N ASP A 520 -8.98 22.18 22.47
CA ASP A 520 -8.96 22.08 21.02
C ASP A 520 -7.62 22.50 20.39
N ASN A 521 -6.50 22.41 21.15
CA ASN A 521 -5.16 22.63 20.62
C ASN A 521 -4.53 21.30 20.17
N PRO A 522 -3.75 21.28 19.08
CA PRO A 522 -2.99 20.10 18.66
C PRO A 522 -2.05 19.59 19.76
N ILE A 523 -2.06 18.27 19.98
CA ILE A 523 -1.17 17.63 20.96
C ILE A 523 0.28 17.52 20.43
N SER A 524 1.22 17.23 21.33
CA SER A 524 2.63 17.05 20.98
C SER A 524 2.81 16.03 19.85
N GLY A 525 3.47 16.47 18.77
CA GLY A 525 3.78 15.67 17.57
C GLY A 525 2.84 15.86 16.38
N GLU A 526 1.73 16.59 16.52
CA GLU A 526 0.79 16.82 15.40
C GLU A 526 1.20 17.94 14.44
N ILE A 527 2.08 18.85 14.85
CA ILE A 527 2.58 19.96 14.02
C ILE A 527 4.10 19.90 14.00
N TRP A 528 4.67 19.88 12.80
CA TRP A 528 6.12 19.80 12.59
C TRP A 528 6.71 21.07 12.01
N TRP A 529 5.88 21.91 11.38
CA TRP A 529 6.31 23.12 10.67
C TRP A 529 5.65 24.37 11.24
N GLU A 530 6.39 25.48 11.17
CA GLU A 530 5.81 26.82 11.29
C GLU A 530 4.71 27.01 10.22
N GLU A 531 3.73 27.88 10.49
CA GLU A 531 2.56 28.08 9.60
C GLU A 531 2.93 28.47 8.16
N ASP A 532 4.08 29.11 7.96
CA ASP A 532 4.58 29.55 6.65
C ASP A 532 5.54 28.55 5.99
N CYS A 533 5.68 27.33 6.54
CA CYS A 533 6.63 26.31 6.11
C CYS A 533 8.11 26.77 6.10
N SER A 534 8.46 27.88 6.77
CA SER A 534 9.83 28.43 6.72
C SER A 534 10.86 27.56 7.44
N SER A 535 10.44 26.82 8.47
CA SER A 535 11.29 25.92 9.23
C SER A 535 10.49 24.89 10.03
N ARG A 536 11.17 23.80 10.42
CA ARG A 536 10.65 22.82 11.38
C ARG A 536 10.64 23.41 12.79
N ILE A 537 9.57 23.12 13.54
CA ILE A 537 9.43 23.52 14.94
C ILE A 537 10.27 22.57 15.80
N ASP A 538 11.34 23.10 16.40
CA ASP A 538 12.21 22.38 17.35
C ASP A 538 12.52 20.93 16.94
N GLY A 539 12.99 20.75 15.69
CA GLY A 539 13.15 19.43 15.08
C GLY A 539 14.02 18.46 15.90
N ASP A 540 15.00 18.98 16.63
CA ASP A 540 15.89 18.21 17.51
C ASP A 540 15.20 17.69 18.77
N ALA A 541 14.11 18.33 19.22
CA ALA A 541 13.32 17.84 20.35
C ALA A 541 12.50 16.60 19.99
N ARG A 542 12.25 16.35 18.69
CA ARG A 542 11.48 15.22 18.17
C ARG A 542 10.17 15.04 18.94
N ALA A 543 9.42 16.12 19.13
CA ALA A 543 8.20 16.10 19.94
C ALA A 543 7.19 15.06 19.40
N HIS A 544 6.73 14.15 20.27
CA HIS A 544 5.74 13.13 19.93
C HIS A 544 4.99 12.64 21.19
N GLN A 545 3.92 11.87 20.99
CA GLN A 545 3.27 11.11 22.07
C GLN A 545 4.07 9.83 22.36
N PRO A 546 4.47 9.55 23.62
CA PRO A 546 5.15 8.31 23.98
C PRO A 546 4.22 7.10 23.83
N HIS A 547 4.75 5.90 24.08
CA HIS A 547 3.91 4.74 24.37
C HIS A 547 3.34 4.89 25.79
N PHE A 548 2.02 4.90 25.94
CA PHE A 548 1.35 4.98 27.23
C PHE A 548 0.90 3.59 27.67
N GLN A 549 1.06 3.27 28.96
CA GLN A 549 0.33 2.17 29.61
C GLN A 549 -0.82 2.70 30.49
N VAL A 550 -0.70 3.95 30.94
CA VAL A 550 -1.69 4.63 31.76
C VAL A 550 -1.95 6.02 31.20
N ILE A 551 -3.20 6.31 30.88
CA ILE A 551 -3.66 7.59 30.35
C ILE A 551 -4.46 8.29 31.44
N THR A 552 -4.06 9.52 31.75
CA THR A 552 -4.61 10.30 32.88
C THR A 552 -5.08 11.71 32.50
N ALA A 553 -4.73 12.17 31.29
CA ALA A 553 -5.04 13.51 30.80
C ALA A 553 -5.58 13.47 29.37
N GLN A 554 -6.39 14.47 29.01
CA GLN A 554 -7.07 14.54 27.71
C GLN A 554 -6.09 14.78 26.54
N ASN A 555 -4.92 15.36 26.83
CA ASN A 555 -3.83 15.58 25.88
C ASN A 555 -2.86 14.39 25.72
N GLN A 556 -3.14 13.26 26.38
CA GLN A 556 -2.40 12.00 26.24
C GLN A 556 -3.21 11.06 25.35
N THR A 557 -2.67 10.68 24.20
CA THR A 557 -3.33 9.76 23.27
C THR A 557 -2.43 8.57 22.99
N GLN A 558 -2.94 7.35 23.13
CA GLN A 558 -2.22 6.17 22.64
C GLN A 558 -2.29 6.16 21.12
N ILE A 559 -1.11 6.32 20.51
CA ILE A 559 -0.91 6.26 19.06
C ILE A 559 0.05 5.12 18.76
N TYR A 560 -0.41 4.15 17.98
CA TYR A 560 0.34 3.05 17.39
C TYR A 560 0.93 3.54 16.06
N GLN A 561 2.23 3.83 16.06
CA GLN A 561 2.92 4.39 14.89
C GLN A 561 4.41 4.11 14.96
N GLU A 562 5.04 4.16 13.81
CA GLU A 562 6.48 4.25 13.68
C GLU A 562 6.90 5.72 13.51
N LEU A 563 8.02 6.10 14.12
CA LEU A 563 8.67 7.38 13.98
C LEU A 563 10.16 7.14 13.85
N VAL A 564 10.75 7.77 12.83
CA VAL A 564 12.17 7.63 12.50
C VAL A 564 12.81 9.01 12.37
N SER A 565 14.13 9.05 12.55
CA SER A 565 14.92 10.28 12.50
C SER A 565 15.85 10.32 11.29
N THR A 566 16.18 11.55 10.84
CA THR A 566 17.26 11.78 9.87
C THR A 566 18.63 11.43 10.47
N PRO A 567 19.67 11.27 9.63
CA PRO A 567 21.04 11.31 10.11
C PRO A 567 21.31 12.60 10.90
N GLY A 568 22.15 12.50 11.92
CA GLY A 568 22.62 13.66 12.68
C GLY A 568 23.53 14.58 11.85
N THR A 569 23.69 15.83 12.25
CA THR A 569 24.50 16.85 11.54
C THR A 569 26.02 16.71 11.75
N GLY A 570 26.49 15.63 12.37
CA GLY A 570 27.91 15.35 12.60
C GLY A 570 28.64 14.91 11.33
N GLU A 571 29.98 14.88 11.36
CA GLU A 571 30.80 14.52 10.17
C GLU A 571 30.63 13.07 9.71
N ASN A 572 30.18 12.14 10.57
CA ASN A 572 29.97 10.73 10.25
C ASN A 572 28.76 10.18 11.01
N PRO A 573 27.52 10.53 10.62
CA PRO A 573 26.34 9.98 11.26
C PRO A 573 26.34 8.44 11.14
N GLN A 574 25.90 7.78 12.20
CA GLN A 574 25.75 6.32 12.22
C GLN A 574 24.26 6.01 12.17
N CYS A 575 23.85 5.21 11.19
CA CYS A 575 22.47 4.79 11.01
C CYS A 575 22.38 3.29 11.22
N SER A 576 21.56 2.90 12.19
CA SER A 576 21.26 1.54 12.60
C SER A 576 20.15 1.56 13.65
N HIS A 577 19.51 0.42 13.90
CA HIS A 577 18.59 0.25 15.01
C HIS A 577 19.21 0.63 16.37
N ASP A 578 20.44 0.21 16.65
CA ASP A 578 21.13 0.47 17.92
C ASP A 578 21.69 1.90 18.07
N ALA A 579 21.53 2.75 17.05
CA ALA A 579 22.02 4.12 17.13
C ALA A 579 21.08 4.97 18.00
N GLU A 580 21.62 6.01 18.63
CA GLU A 580 20.78 7.00 19.31
C GLU A 580 20.23 8.00 18.28
N PRO A 581 18.92 8.31 18.30
CA PRO A 581 18.35 9.30 17.39
C PRO A 581 19.03 10.68 17.53
N ALA A 582 19.74 11.09 16.49
CA ALA A 582 20.51 12.33 16.49
C ALA A 582 19.86 13.45 15.66
N GLY A 583 19.19 13.10 14.55
CA GLY A 583 18.51 14.06 13.67
C GLY A 583 17.06 14.34 14.07
N GLN A 584 16.36 15.08 13.22
CA GLN A 584 14.94 15.41 13.41
C GLN A 584 14.04 14.27 12.94
N LEU A 585 12.76 14.27 13.38
CA LEU A 585 11.76 13.35 12.82
C LEU A 585 11.60 13.57 11.32
N THR A 586 11.54 12.48 10.55
CA THR A 586 11.48 12.53 9.09
C THR A 586 10.39 11.65 8.52
N THR A 587 9.86 12.06 7.36
CA THR A 587 9.06 11.19 6.48
C THR A 587 9.79 10.94 5.14
N SER A 588 11.07 11.31 5.04
CA SER A 588 11.91 10.96 3.90
C SER A 588 12.40 9.52 4.05
N PHE A 589 12.05 8.66 3.09
CA PHE A 589 12.39 7.23 3.09
C PHE A 589 13.87 6.98 2.88
N LEU A 590 14.52 7.84 2.10
CA LEU A 590 15.96 7.79 1.88
C LEU A 590 16.75 8.56 2.94
N SER A 591 16.09 9.08 3.97
CA SER A 591 16.73 9.69 5.14
C SER A 591 16.48 8.93 6.44
N ILE A 592 15.90 7.72 6.39
CA ILE A 592 15.63 6.92 7.60
C ILE A 592 16.97 6.48 8.20
N CYS A 593 17.30 6.95 9.40
CA CYS A 593 18.59 6.64 10.03
C CYS A 593 18.45 5.80 11.29
N THR A 594 17.47 6.15 12.14
CA THR A 594 17.28 5.52 13.46
C THR A 594 15.82 5.61 13.85
N GLU A 595 15.28 4.52 14.40
CA GLU A 595 13.96 4.49 15.03
C GLU A 595 13.93 5.36 16.29
N VAL A 596 12.91 6.19 16.39
CA VAL A 596 12.60 6.99 17.59
C VAL A 596 11.54 6.28 18.42
N LYS A 597 10.58 5.63 17.75
CA LYS A 597 9.47 4.89 18.34
C LYS A 597 8.92 3.93 17.30
N ASP A 598 8.66 2.69 17.68
CA ASP A 598 7.78 1.77 16.96
C ASP A 598 7.02 0.94 18.00
N ASN A 599 5.80 1.38 18.28
CA ASN A 599 4.88 0.68 19.16
C ASN A 599 3.68 0.14 18.38
N ARG A 600 3.81 -0.12 17.07
CA ARG A 600 2.70 -0.73 16.32
C ARG A 600 2.37 -2.10 16.93
N LEU A 601 1.09 -2.46 16.96
CA LEU A 601 0.63 -3.69 17.61
C LEU A 601 1.27 -4.89 16.93
N LEU A 602 1.98 -5.72 17.69
CA LEU A 602 2.54 -6.98 17.19
C LEU A 602 1.40 -7.95 16.82
N PRO A 603 1.62 -8.89 15.87
CA PRO A 603 0.66 -9.96 15.60
C PRO A 603 0.73 -11.08 16.64
N HIS A 604 -0.24 -11.99 16.62
CA HIS A 604 -0.21 -13.18 17.46
C HIS A 604 1.03 -14.05 17.20
N GLY A 605 1.62 -14.57 18.29
CA GLY A 605 2.73 -15.53 18.22
C GLY A 605 4.01 -14.94 17.64
N TYR A 606 4.20 -13.63 17.79
CA TYR A 606 5.42 -12.97 17.35
C TYR A 606 6.65 -13.58 18.03
N LEU A 607 7.59 -14.05 17.22
CA LEU A 607 8.71 -14.85 17.67
C LEU A 607 9.76 -14.03 18.44
N PRO A 608 10.50 -14.68 19.37
CA PRO A 608 11.69 -14.11 19.98
C PRO A 608 12.72 -13.64 18.94
N GLU A 609 13.53 -12.63 19.27
CA GLU A 609 14.52 -12.06 18.33
C GLU A 609 15.47 -13.11 17.73
N ASP A 610 15.97 -14.06 18.50
CA ASP A 610 16.90 -15.08 18.01
C ASP A 610 16.24 -16.02 16.97
N GLU A 611 14.99 -16.40 17.18
CA GLU A 611 14.20 -17.18 16.22
C GLU A 611 13.86 -16.36 14.96
N ARG A 612 13.62 -15.05 15.10
CA ARG A 612 13.41 -14.14 13.97
C ARG A 612 14.69 -14.00 13.12
N ILE A 613 15.86 -13.92 13.76
CA ILE A 613 17.16 -13.89 13.07
C ILE A 613 17.37 -15.18 12.27
N ASP A 614 17.07 -16.35 12.85
CA ASP A 614 17.18 -17.63 12.15
C ASP A 614 16.32 -17.66 10.87
N ILE A 615 15.08 -17.16 10.94
CA ILE A 615 14.19 -17.04 9.77
C ILE A 615 14.73 -16.03 8.75
N ALA A 616 15.15 -14.84 9.18
CA ALA A 616 15.68 -13.81 8.28
C ALA A 616 16.88 -14.32 7.48
N LEU A 617 17.81 -15.01 8.14
CA LEU A 617 18.97 -15.62 7.48
C LEU A 617 18.56 -16.75 6.51
N ALA A 618 17.53 -17.54 6.85
CA ALA A 618 17.01 -18.59 5.97
C ALA A 618 16.30 -18.05 4.72
N LEU A 619 15.71 -16.86 4.82
CA LEU A 619 15.19 -16.10 3.67
C LEU A 619 16.32 -15.47 2.83
N GLY A 620 17.57 -15.59 3.26
CA GLY A 620 18.73 -15.00 2.62
C GLY A 620 18.86 -13.48 2.85
N ALA A 621 18.15 -12.94 3.84
CA ALA A 621 18.33 -11.58 4.33
C ALA A 621 19.48 -11.50 5.36
N ASN A 622 19.59 -10.35 6.01
CA ASN A 622 20.54 -10.13 7.11
C ASN A 622 19.82 -10.14 8.48
N LYS A 623 20.57 -10.02 9.58
CA LYS A 623 19.99 -10.03 10.94
C LYS A 623 19.19 -8.77 11.22
N GLU A 624 19.53 -7.66 10.56
CA GLU A 624 18.92 -6.35 10.72
C GLU A 624 17.43 -6.40 10.37
N MET A 625 17.02 -7.23 9.41
CA MET A 625 15.60 -7.50 9.15
C MET A 625 14.82 -7.93 10.41
N ALA A 626 15.41 -8.81 11.22
CA ALA A 626 14.76 -9.27 12.45
C ALA A 626 14.80 -8.16 13.52
N VAL A 627 15.91 -7.44 13.64
CA VAL A 627 16.06 -6.38 14.65
C VAL A 627 15.09 -5.22 14.36
N ASP A 628 15.08 -4.69 13.14
CA ASP A 628 14.24 -3.58 12.68
C ASP A 628 12.74 -3.94 12.69
N ALA A 629 12.39 -5.24 12.55
CA ALA A 629 11.02 -5.69 12.71
C ALA A 629 10.56 -5.70 14.19
N GLY A 630 11.44 -5.44 15.16
CA GLY A 630 11.16 -5.42 16.59
C GLY A 630 10.29 -4.23 17.04
N SER A 631 10.31 -3.90 18.33
CA SER A 631 9.57 -2.75 18.88
C SER A 631 10.52 -1.78 19.58
N THR A 632 10.26 -0.49 19.42
CA THR A 632 11.12 0.58 19.92
C THR A 632 10.31 1.55 20.79
N ALA A 633 10.89 1.95 21.92
CA ALA A 633 10.30 2.89 22.88
C ALA A 633 8.95 2.46 23.49
N VAL A 634 8.75 1.16 23.70
CA VAL A 634 7.56 0.57 24.38
C VAL A 634 7.72 0.46 25.90
N GLY A 635 8.92 0.73 26.45
CA GLY A 635 9.19 0.66 27.89
C GLY A 635 9.17 -0.78 28.43
N ASP A 636 8.69 -0.96 29.65
CA ASP A 636 8.57 -2.27 30.31
C ASP A 636 7.18 -2.91 30.05
N ASP A 637 6.55 -2.60 28.90
CA ASP A 637 5.22 -3.11 28.59
C ASP A 637 5.23 -4.65 28.45
N PRO A 638 4.48 -5.38 29.29
CA PRO A 638 4.47 -6.84 29.25
C PRO A 638 3.85 -7.42 27.98
N ASP A 639 3.01 -6.68 27.27
CA ASP A 639 2.38 -7.11 26.02
C ASP A 639 3.36 -7.05 24.82
N TYR A 640 4.44 -6.26 24.95
CA TYR A 640 5.55 -6.19 23.98
C TYR A 640 6.80 -6.97 24.41
N ALA A 641 6.76 -7.67 25.55
CA ALA A 641 7.88 -8.47 26.00
C ALA A 641 8.20 -9.59 24.99
N ASP A 642 9.49 -9.79 24.73
CA ASP A 642 9.98 -10.72 23.71
C ASP A 642 9.47 -12.16 23.93
N GLY A 643 8.96 -12.78 22.85
CA GLY A 643 8.34 -14.10 22.89
C GLY A 643 7.03 -14.22 23.69
N ALA A 644 6.49 -13.11 24.21
CA ALA A 644 5.27 -13.09 25.01
C ALA A 644 4.06 -12.46 24.29
N SER A 645 4.25 -11.94 23.08
CA SER A 645 3.18 -11.21 22.38
C SER A 645 1.97 -12.10 22.12
N LYS A 646 0.84 -11.65 22.63
CA LYS A 646 -0.48 -12.24 22.38
C LYS A 646 -1.24 -11.51 21.29
N GLY A 647 -0.57 -10.65 20.52
CA GLY A 647 -1.22 -9.77 19.57
C GLY A 647 -2.08 -8.69 20.22
N THR A 648 -1.77 -8.26 21.45
CA THR A 648 -2.59 -7.30 22.20
C THR A 648 -1.78 -6.13 22.75
N ASP A 649 -2.44 -5.03 23.12
CA ASP A 649 -1.93 -3.97 24.01
C ASP A 649 -3.04 -3.58 25.00
N SER A 650 -2.73 -3.52 26.29
CA SER A 650 -3.69 -3.26 27.37
C SER A 650 -3.36 -1.98 28.15
N LEU A 651 -4.26 -1.01 28.07
CA LEU A 651 -4.09 0.34 28.59
C LEU A 651 -5.05 0.60 29.75
N ILE A 652 -4.59 1.36 30.75
CA ILE A 652 -5.45 1.84 31.84
C ILE A 652 -5.79 3.31 31.60
N TYR A 653 -7.06 3.60 31.36
CA TYR A 653 -7.58 4.97 31.41
C TYR A 653 -8.00 5.27 32.84
N ARG A 654 -7.32 6.23 33.48
CA ARG A 654 -7.60 6.69 34.84
C ARG A 654 -7.97 8.16 34.80
N VAL A 655 -9.27 8.43 34.79
CA VAL A 655 -9.86 9.76 34.71
C VAL A 655 -10.09 10.30 36.13
N PRO A 656 -9.38 11.37 36.55
CA PRO A 656 -9.56 11.96 37.87
C PRO A 656 -10.98 12.52 38.09
N ALA A 657 -11.49 12.42 39.32
CA ALA A 657 -12.84 12.92 39.64
C ALA A 657 -13.01 14.43 39.36
N ASP A 658 -11.95 15.23 39.54
CA ASP A 658 -11.95 16.68 39.28
C ASP A 658 -11.82 17.04 37.79
N ALA A 659 -11.47 16.07 36.93
CA ALA A 659 -11.45 16.22 35.49
C ALA A 659 -12.80 15.90 34.81
N LEU A 660 -13.78 15.37 35.56
CA LEU A 660 -15.11 15.02 35.05
C LEU A 660 -16.08 16.20 35.16
N ASP A 661 -16.62 16.67 34.02
CA ASP A 661 -17.65 17.73 33.98
C ASP A 661 -19.09 17.19 34.14
N GLY A 662 -19.29 16.26 35.09
CA GLY A 662 -20.59 15.64 35.32
C GLY A 662 -20.52 14.29 36.01
N THR A 663 -21.63 13.55 35.97
CA THR A 663 -21.71 12.18 36.50
C THR A 663 -21.56 11.17 35.37
N PRO A 664 -20.50 10.34 35.37
CA PRO A 664 -20.33 9.26 34.39
C PRO A 664 -21.49 8.26 34.41
N ALA A 665 -22.00 7.93 33.23
CA ALA A 665 -22.99 6.87 33.01
C ALA A 665 -22.45 5.73 32.14
N SER A 666 -21.55 6.02 31.19
CA SER A 666 -20.92 5.02 30.33
C SER A 666 -19.53 5.46 29.86
N VAL A 667 -18.79 4.50 29.31
CA VAL A 667 -17.53 4.73 28.60
C VAL A 667 -17.65 4.21 27.18
N GLN A 668 -17.02 4.90 26.23
CA GLN A 668 -16.95 4.53 24.83
C GLN A 668 -15.50 4.56 24.37
N VAL A 669 -15.12 3.55 23.57
CA VAL A 669 -13.79 3.48 22.96
C VAL A 669 -13.94 3.23 21.47
N GLN A 670 -13.13 3.93 20.68
CA GLN A 670 -13.06 3.77 19.24
C GLN A 670 -11.59 3.67 18.83
N LEU A 671 -11.30 2.79 17.86
CA LEU A 671 -9.98 2.64 17.25
C LEU A 671 -10.07 3.23 15.84
N TYR A 672 -9.24 4.23 15.59
CA TYR A 672 -9.15 4.89 14.29
C TYR A 672 -7.88 4.45 13.59
N SER A 673 -7.96 4.28 12.27
CA SER A 673 -6.81 4.15 11.38
C SER A 673 -6.69 5.42 10.56
N GLN A 674 -5.52 6.04 10.58
CA GLN A 674 -5.17 7.16 9.72
C GLN A 674 -4.15 6.68 8.70
N ALA A 675 -4.66 6.45 7.49
CA ALA A 675 -3.83 6.13 6.35
C ALA A 675 -2.84 7.28 6.12
N THR A 676 -3.31 8.52 5.97
CA THR A 676 -2.43 9.67 5.71
C THR A 676 -2.56 10.67 6.86
N PRO A 677 -1.63 10.67 7.84
CA PRO A 677 -1.72 11.58 8.97
C PRO A 677 -1.59 13.06 8.57
N PRO A 678 -2.19 13.97 9.35
CA PRO A 678 -2.05 15.42 9.17
C PRO A 678 -0.62 15.93 9.05
N PHE A 679 0.28 15.49 9.94
CA PHE A 679 1.69 15.93 9.91
C PHE A 679 2.40 15.50 8.62
N TYR A 680 2.01 14.36 8.03
CA TYR A 680 2.57 13.88 6.77
C TYR A 680 2.10 14.76 5.61
N LEU A 681 0.80 15.12 5.56
CA LEU A 681 0.29 16.08 4.57
C LEU A 681 0.98 17.44 4.70
N GLN A 682 1.14 17.97 5.93
CA GLN A 682 1.88 19.20 6.17
C GLN A 682 3.28 19.11 5.60
N ASP A 683 3.98 17.99 5.84
CA ASP A 683 5.33 17.80 5.33
C ASP A 683 5.37 17.86 3.81
N ARG A 684 4.45 17.19 3.11
CA ARG A 684 4.34 17.26 1.65
C ARG A 684 4.09 18.68 1.14
N PHE A 685 3.23 19.45 1.81
CA PHE A 685 2.96 20.83 1.42
C PHE A 685 4.18 21.74 1.63
N CYS A 686 4.97 21.50 2.67
CA CYS A 686 6.16 22.28 2.98
C CYS A 686 7.43 21.84 2.21
N THR A 687 7.54 20.58 1.79
CA THR A 687 8.78 20.03 1.19
C THR A 687 8.68 19.75 -0.31
N ALA A 688 7.49 19.69 -0.90
CA ALA A 688 7.33 19.59 -2.35
C ALA A 688 6.93 20.94 -2.96
N GLN A 689 7.09 21.07 -4.28
CA GLN A 689 6.68 22.22 -5.08
C GLN A 689 6.10 21.74 -6.42
N GLY A 690 5.39 22.64 -7.12
CA GLY A 690 4.85 22.37 -8.45
C GLY A 690 3.63 21.45 -8.47
N ASP A 691 3.39 20.81 -9.62
CA ASP A 691 2.10 20.16 -9.92
C ASP A 691 1.78 18.96 -9.02
N ASP A 692 2.79 18.21 -8.57
CA ASP A 692 2.57 17.05 -7.69
C ASP A 692 2.16 17.47 -6.26
N ARG A 693 2.72 18.58 -5.72
CA ARG A 693 2.23 19.18 -4.47
C ARG A 693 0.84 19.76 -4.65
N ASP A 694 0.67 20.61 -5.67
CA ASP A 694 -0.58 21.38 -5.87
C ASP A 694 -1.77 20.46 -6.12
N ARG A 695 -1.53 19.35 -6.82
CA ARG A 695 -2.55 18.31 -7.03
C ARG A 695 -2.98 17.69 -5.71
N LEU A 696 -2.03 17.28 -4.87
CA LEU A 696 -2.36 16.71 -3.56
C LEU A 696 -3.11 17.73 -2.70
N TYR A 697 -2.60 18.96 -2.61
CA TYR A 697 -3.22 20.04 -1.82
C TYR A 697 -4.67 20.30 -2.24
N PHE A 698 -4.92 20.40 -3.56
CA PHE A 698 -6.28 20.57 -4.08
C PHE A 698 -7.20 19.39 -3.76
N MET A 699 -6.70 18.15 -3.88
CA MET A 699 -7.51 16.94 -3.66
C MET A 699 -7.79 16.66 -2.18
N THR A 700 -6.95 17.12 -1.26
CA THR A 700 -7.15 16.98 0.19
C THR A 700 -7.94 18.12 0.82
N GLY A 701 -8.15 19.18 0.04
CA GLY A 701 -8.54 20.52 0.49
C GLY A 701 -10.00 20.76 0.80
#